data_AF-A0A933CD29-F1
#
_entry.id   AF-A0A933CD29-F1
#
_cell.length_a   1.000
_cell.length_b   1.000
_cell.length_c   1.000
_cell.angle_alpha   90.00
_cell.angle_beta   90.00
_cell.angle_gamma   90.00
#
_symmetry.space_group_name_H-M   'P 1'
#
loop_
_entity.id
_entity.type
_entity.pdbx_description
1 polymer ?
#
loop_
_entity_poly.entity_id
_entity_poly.type
_entity_poly.pdbx_seq_one_letter_code
_entity_poly.pdbx_strand_id
1 'polypeptide(L)'
;MRRFFAAIALVAAFIVPAAAQAAPTPGSLIKLVDDHNPATTADSAVYYFGGDGKRYVFPNQGVYKTWYADFSGIASVTAAEMAAVPIGGNIRYRPGTRLVKIISVPKVYAVEPGGVLRWITSEEAAKALYGNDWAKRVSDVPDTQFIDYVEGAPLASAVYPAGAVVRRAGDGVLFRIEGMIKRRLTAEAKSALRIRDEFALSAADLSAYADGPDLTAADTGIADVSEKNAPSSVTPPTLSLQTPATHALLGNDNVLGELHVVSGKPVVIRKVAVKIQATTGAVSAGTSDIDAGGLVFNNTARANMTRIRFVDAAGAEPLGRGQLEAVIEKDQEQTITFVGNVNVPANTDAVLYFKAEIYGDVPPDEGYAITVVRSGVEVIDAGTGKPADFFPAADLAGPTISTVKSAFEVSGGGTPGNVVYILGAAAVPISSFTLKATDTSTNYVEQVTVQGYLDEQEGVAGFLPGGDADNGTETRLRDIVPTVWLYDIGGKLLAGPAGVGFDGKAVFSNVHFAVAPGAGAGLVVRGDIRLAADLENNPDRVAFDIEDAAADVIVKNAAGIRLTTVGIHPNGGTAPPFSVTVKKTGTAALVWSGNGGNVVAGREVLLGTLSIDTKDDTFSLRTFSVRLGSDAPAVSSVRIDSAAAPGSLSARAEFFGRVATLTGFSLALPKDKKTEVSVYGTLRSKDAGAVYAESVAVSLASTAAFQMVSSAGTVIDETKLGSAAFPISSNTASSWEVHFSKLTVAKTTDSPTQAYRGVGADVLRFTMKAEPEGAVRVKKITFKVKPGDAGIAGTGNDSLERWADLNGDFNDDDLVSDLALVCGSTRTVIGEGSSARLRYGVVKNGVKDATPQGIESAAGDYALIEYEFEDGNEYLIGAGGTQTFVFGLDTSQFVPGSYGLVVDILADSNFIWTDIPSGAYPQLSGTQASGLPVTTSISMQ
;
A
#
# COMPACT_ATOMS: atom_id res chain seq x y z
N MET A 1 -55.43 -50.84 114.47
CA MET A 1 -54.30 -51.34 115.26
C MET A 1 -53.04 -51.30 114.42
N ARG A 2 -51.93 -50.91 115.06
CA ARG A 2 -50.50 -51.14 114.72
C ARG A 2 -49.84 -50.35 113.58
N ARG A 3 -48.86 -49.56 114.05
CA ARG A 3 -47.75 -48.84 113.43
C ARG A 3 -46.85 -49.75 112.58
N PHE A 4 -46.09 -49.20 111.62
CA PHE A 4 -44.61 -49.21 111.64
C PHE A 4 -44.03 -48.27 110.57
N PHE A 5 -43.04 -47.48 110.98
CA PHE A 5 -42.19 -46.59 110.16
C PHE A 5 -41.02 -47.38 109.54
N ALA A 6 -40.59 -47.00 108.33
CA ALA A 6 -39.21 -47.17 107.86
C ALA A 6 -38.84 -46.02 106.90
N ALA A 7 -37.72 -45.38 107.17
CA ALA A 7 -37.21 -44.18 106.50
C ALA A 7 -36.54 -44.51 105.15
N ILE A 8 -36.76 -43.67 104.13
CA ILE A 8 -36.00 -43.65 102.88
C ILE A 8 -35.36 -42.27 102.73
N ALA A 9 -34.05 -42.26 102.53
CA ALA A 9 -33.22 -41.08 102.32
C ALA A 9 -33.53 -40.42 100.97
N LEU A 10 -33.77 -39.11 101.01
CA LEU A 10 -34.04 -38.24 99.88
C LEU A 10 -32.72 -37.89 99.17
N VAL A 11 -32.49 -38.44 97.97
CA VAL A 11 -31.48 -37.91 97.03
C VAL A 11 -32.19 -36.87 96.16
N ALA A 12 -31.93 -35.60 96.44
CA ALA A 12 -32.39 -34.49 95.62
C ALA A 12 -31.57 -34.45 94.31
N ALA A 13 -32.16 -34.91 93.21
CA ALA A 13 -31.68 -34.59 91.88
C ALA A 13 -31.98 -33.10 91.63
N PHE A 14 -30.95 -32.26 91.59
CA PHE A 14 -31.06 -30.91 91.05
C PHE A 14 -31.39 -31.01 89.56
N ILE A 15 -32.67 -30.92 89.22
CA ILE A 15 -33.09 -30.50 87.88
C ILE A 15 -32.75 -29.02 87.82
N VAL A 16 -31.62 -28.69 87.19
CA VAL A 16 -31.39 -27.32 86.74
C VAL A 16 -32.48 -27.04 85.70
N PRO A 17 -33.39 -26.08 85.90
CA PRO A 17 -34.28 -25.68 84.83
C PRO A 17 -33.40 -25.18 83.69
N ALA A 18 -33.49 -25.82 82.53
CA ALA A 18 -32.94 -25.24 81.32
C ALA A 18 -33.54 -23.83 81.21
N ALA A 19 -32.69 -22.81 81.26
CA ALA A 19 -33.12 -21.43 81.11
C ALA A 19 -33.93 -21.37 79.80
N ALA A 20 -35.21 -21.00 79.90
CA ALA A 20 -36.02 -20.75 78.72
C ALA A 20 -35.32 -19.64 77.93
N GLN A 21 -34.71 -20.02 76.80
CA GLN A 21 -34.11 -19.07 75.89
C GLN A 21 -35.25 -18.18 75.37
N ALA A 22 -35.07 -16.86 75.43
CA ALA A 22 -36.12 -15.94 75.04
C ALA A 22 -36.58 -16.25 73.60
N ALA A 23 -37.89 -16.41 73.40
CA ALA A 23 -38.46 -16.66 72.09
C ALA A 23 -37.95 -15.61 71.09
N PRO A 24 -37.63 -16.00 69.85
CA PRO A 24 -37.06 -15.08 68.88
C PRO A 24 -38.00 -13.90 68.65
N THR A 25 -37.47 -12.69 68.67
CA THR A 25 -38.24 -11.47 68.42
C THR A 25 -38.22 -11.15 66.93
N PRO A 26 -39.34 -10.68 66.34
CA PRO A 26 -39.33 -10.25 64.94
C PRO A 26 -38.21 -9.23 64.67
N GLY A 27 -37.47 -9.43 63.57
CA GLY A 27 -36.26 -8.70 63.24
C GLY A 27 -34.96 -9.36 63.68
N SER A 28 -35.00 -10.42 64.50
CA SER A 28 -33.82 -11.16 64.94
C SER A 28 -33.29 -12.14 63.88
N LEU A 29 -32.00 -12.46 63.99
CA LEU A 29 -31.36 -13.56 63.25
C LEU A 29 -31.37 -14.80 64.14
N ILE A 30 -31.76 -15.94 63.58
CA ILE A 30 -31.85 -17.21 64.29
C ILE A 30 -31.10 -18.34 63.57
N LYS A 31 -30.52 -19.26 64.33
CA LYS A 31 -29.97 -20.55 63.86
C LYS A 31 -30.30 -21.66 64.84
N LEU A 32 -30.18 -22.93 64.44
CA LEU A 32 -30.25 -24.03 65.41
C LEU A 32 -29.03 -23.99 66.33
N VAL A 33 -29.21 -24.47 67.56
CA VAL A 33 -28.09 -24.76 68.47
C VAL A 33 -27.14 -25.74 67.76
N ASP A 34 -25.82 -25.46 67.86
CA ASP A 34 -24.77 -26.32 67.31
C ASP A 34 -24.85 -27.72 67.95
N ASP A 35 -24.97 -28.75 67.11
CA ASP A 35 -25.03 -30.14 67.53
C ASP A 35 -23.63 -30.78 67.69
N HIS A 36 -22.58 -29.98 67.45
CA HIS A 36 -21.16 -30.33 67.43
C HIS A 36 -20.82 -31.53 66.53
N ASN A 37 -21.69 -31.85 65.59
CA ASN A 37 -21.48 -32.92 64.65
C ASN A 37 -20.93 -32.36 63.32
N PRO A 38 -19.65 -32.56 63.01
CA PRO A 38 -19.05 -32.03 61.79
C PRO A 38 -19.61 -32.68 60.50
N ALA A 39 -20.42 -33.73 60.61
CA ALA A 39 -21.07 -34.39 59.47
C ALA A 39 -22.44 -33.77 59.09
N THR A 40 -22.97 -32.85 59.90
CA THR A 40 -24.24 -32.14 59.63
C THR A 40 -23.98 -30.65 59.44
N THR A 41 -24.81 -30.01 58.60
CA THR A 41 -24.72 -28.56 58.32
C THR A 41 -26.05 -27.83 58.60
N ALA A 42 -27.02 -28.52 59.21
CA ALA A 42 -28.36 -27.99 59.43
C ALA A 42 -28.36 -26.82 60.43
N ASP A 43 -27.45 -26.85 61.38
CA ASP A 43 -27.17 -25.84 62.41
C ASP A 43 -26.25 -24.70 61.93
N SER A 44 -25.72 -24.82 60.71
CA SER A 44 -24.96 -23.77 60.02
C SER A 44 -25.87 -22.76 59.30
N ALA A 45 -27.11 -23.13 59.00
CA ALA A 45 -28.06 -22.28 58.29
C ALA A 45 -28.55 -21.12 59.17
N VAL A 46 -28.50 -19.90 58.61
CA VAL A 46 -28.96 -18.67 59.27
C VAL A 46 -30.29 -18.24 58.66
N TYR A 47 -31.22 -17.85 59.52
CA TYR A 47 -32.53 -17.37 59.12
C TYR A 47 -32.80 -15.98 59.70
N TYR A 48 -33.51 -15.15 58.93
CA TYR A 48 -34.10 -13.91 59.42
C TYR A 48 -35.54 -14.18 59.88
N PHE A 49 -35.89 -13.81 61.12
CA PHE A 49 -37.25 -13.93 61.61
C PHE A 49 -38.05 -12.65 61.30
N GLY A 50 -39.00 -12.74 60.36
CA GLY A 50 -39.76 -11.61 59.86
C GLY A 50 -40.89 -11.14 60.78
N GLY A 51 -41.34 -9.90 60.57
CA GLY A 51 -42.52 -9.32 61.24
C GLY A 51 -43.84 -10.06 60.98
N ASP A 52 -43.88 -10.87 59.92
CA ASP A 52 -44.99 -11.72 59.52
C ASP A 52 -45.02 -13.10 60.24
N GLY A 53 -44.09 -13.32 61.18
CA GLY A 53 -43.97 -14.58 61.91
C GLY A 53 -43.36 -15.73 61.10
N LYS A 54 -42.72 -15.45 59.96
CA LYS A 54 -42.04 -16.45 59.13
C LYS A 54 -40.53 -16.33 59.23
N ARG A 55 -39.81 -17.42 58.95
CA ARG A 55 -38.34 -17.43 58.84
C ARG A 55 -37.93 -17.40 57.36
N TYR A 56 -36.99 -16.51 57.04
CA TYR A 56 -36.45 -16.35 55.69
C TYR A 56 -35.01 -16.84 55.65
N VAL A 57 -34.70 -17.66 54.66
CA VAL A 57 -33.42 -18.39 54.57
C VAL A 57 -32.36 -17.49 53.95
N PHE A 58 -31.18 -17.37 54.56
CA PHE A 58 -30.00 -16.87 53.84
C PHE A 58 -29.40 -18.00 53.00
N PRO A 59 -29.45 -17.94 51.66
CA PRO A 59 -29.07 -19.08 50.84
C PRO A 59 -27.56 -19.37 50.85
N ASN A 60 -26.75 -18.35 51.11
CA ASN A 60 -25.29 -18.48 51.23
C ASN A 60 -24.70 -17.30 52.03
N GLN A 61 -23.42 -17.41 52.38
CA GLN A 61 -22.68 -16.37 53.12
C GLN A 61 -22.56 -15.05 52.35
N GLY A 62 -22.51 -15.09 51.01
CA GLY A 62 -22.40 -13.91 50.16
C GLY A 62 -23.62 -12.99 50.31
N VAL A 63 -24.82 -13.57 50.31
CA VAL A 63 -26.07 -12.84 50.56
C VAL A 63 -26.08 -12.27 51.99
N TYR A 64 -25.76 -13.09 53.00
CA TYR A 64 -25.72 -12.65 54.39
C TYR A 64 -24.81 -11.42 54.59
N LYS A 65 -23.60 -11.49 54.03
CA LYS A 65 -22.59 -10.42 54.08
C LYS A 65 -22.97 -9.18 53.28
N THR A 66 -24.14 -9.09 52.65
CA THR A 66 -24.66 -7.81 52.12
C THR A 66 -25.57 -7.09 53.10
N TRP A 67 -26.19 -7.82 54.03
CA TRP A 67 -27.12 -7.31 55.04
C TRP A 67 -26.47 -7.09 56.42
N TYR A 68 -25.53 -7.95 56.80
CA TYR A 68 -24.86 -7.93 58.10
C TYR A 68 -23.33 -7.99 57.95
N ALA A 69 -22.59 -7.36 58.87
CA ALA A 69 -21.13 -7.30 58.82
C ALA A 69 -20.48 -8.61 59.27
N ASP A 70 -21.02 -9.24 60.31
CA ASP A 70 -20.52 -10.47 60.91
C ASP A 70 -21.67 -11.32 61.50
N PHE A 71 -21.34 -12.44 62.11
CA PHE A 71 -22.30 -13.40 62.69
C PHE A 71 -22.56 -13.20 64.20
N SER A 72 -22.10 -12.09 64.79
CA SER A 72 -22.15 -11.86 66.24
C SER A 72 -23.56 -11.63 66.81
N GLY A 73 -24.55 -11.36 65.95
CA GLY A 73 -25.93 -11.07 66.32
C GLY A 73 -26.93 -12.21 66.13
N ILE A 74 -26.48 -13.45 65.96
CA ILE A 74 -27.36 -14.60 65.69
C ILE A 74 -27.74 -15.30 67.00
N ALA A 75 -29.04 -15.36 67.27
CA ALA A 75 -29.59 -16.13 68.37
C ALA A 75 -29.67 -17.62 68.02
N SER A 76 -29.30 -18.50 68.95
CA SER A 76 -29.53 -19.94 68.80
C SER A 76 -30.90 -20.30 69.36
N VAL A 77 -31.67 -21.09 68.61
CA VAL A 77 -33.00 -21.60 69.00
C VAL A 77 -33.02 -23.12 68.92
N THR A 78 -33.93 -23.75 69.67
CA THR A 78 -34.12 -25.21 69.63
C THR A 78 -34.79 -25.66 68.32
N ALA A 79 -34.67 -26.95 68.00
CA ALA A 79 -35.34 -27.52 66.82
C ALA A 79 -36.87 -27.38 66.85
N ALA A 80 -37.48 -27.44 68.04
CA ALA A 80 -38.92 -27.26 68.22
C ALA A 80 -39.36 -25.81 67.96
N GLU A 81 -38.61 -24.83 68.48
CA GLU A 81 -38.86 -23.40 68.23
C GLU A 81 -38.65 -23.04 66.76
N MET A 82 -37.58 -23.57 66.15
CA MET A 82 -37.36 -23.41 64.72
C MET A 82 -38.56 -23.96 63.96
N ALA A 83 -38.96 -25.22 64.18
CA ALA A 83 -40.07 -25.88 63.49
C ALA A 83 -41.42 -25.14 63.60
N ALA A 84 -41.65 -24.41 64.70
CA ALA A 84 -42.85 -23.59 64.90
C ALA A 84 -42.92 -22.36 63.99
N VAL A 85 -41.78 -21.91 63.44
CA VAL A 85 -41.68 -20.75 62.54
C VAL A 85 -41.64 -21.23 61.09
N PRO A 86 -42.70 -21.06 60.28
CA PRO A 86 -42.73 -21.55 58.91
C PRO A 86 -41.79 -20.78 57.98
N ILE A 87 -41.33 -21.44 56.91
CA ILE A 87 -40.45 -20.82 55.90
C ILE A 87 -41.24 -19.81 55.05
N GLY A 88 -40.72 -18.60 54.92
CA GLY A 88 -41.29 -17.50 54.14
C GLY A 88 -40.67 -17.30 52.74
N GLY A 89 -39.49 -17.88 52.50
CA GLY A 89 -38.75 -17.76 51.25
C GLY A 89 -37.26 -17.51 51.48
N ASN A 90 -36.54 -17.19 50.41
CA ASN A 90 -35.12 -16.88 50.43
C ASN A 90 -34.87 -15.37 50.54
N ILE A 91 -33.85 -15.01 51.31
CA ILE A 91 -33.27 -13.66 51.29
C ILE A 91 -32.38 -13.52 50.06
N ARG A 92 -32.42 -12.33 49.45
CA ARG A 92 -31.66 -11.98 48.25
C ARG A 92 -30.51 -11.03 48.56
N TYR A 93 -29.62 -10.84 47.60
CA TYR A 93 -28.59 -9.80 47.69
C TYR A 93 -29.23 -8.46 48.03
N ARG A 94 -28.67 -7.76 49.02
CA ARG A 94 -29.23 -6.48 49.47
C ARG A 94 -29.24 -5.47 48.32
N PRO A 95 -30.39 -4.80 48.06
CA PRO A 95 -30.47 -3.80 47.01
C PRO A 95 -29.37 -2.74 47.10
N GLY A 96 -28.77 -2.41 45.95
CA GLY A 96 -27.74 -1.37 45.84
C GLY A 96 -26.35 -1.71 46.39
N THR A 97 -26.07 -2.96 46.78
CA THR A 97 -24.77 -3.34 47.40
C THR A 97 -23.79 -4.06 46.48
N ARG A 98 -24.24 -5.14 45.82
CA ARG A 98 -23.45 -5.99 44.92
C ARG A 98 -24.12 -6.07 43.56
N LEU A 99 -23.31 -6.31 42.54
CA LEU A 99 -23.78 -6.71 41.22
C LEU A 99 -23.90 -8.23 41.19
N VAL A 100 -24.87 -8.75 40.46
CA VAL A 100 -25.09 -10.20 40.35
C VAL A 100 -25.06 -10.67 38.92
N LYS A 101 -24.65 -11.92 38.71
CA LYS A 101 -24.74 -12.61 37.42
C LYS A 101 -24.99 -14.10 37.64
N ILE A 102 -25.40 -14.78 36.58
CA ILE A 102 -25.35 -16.25 36.49
C ILE A 102 -24.22 -16.65 35.54
N ILE A 103 -23.68 -17.84 35.71
CA ILE A 103 -22.57 -18.32 34.88
C ILE A 103 -23.05 -18.58 33.44
N SER A 104 -24.31 -18.98 33.29
CA SER A 104 -24.94 -19.37 32.03
C SER A 104 -25.21 -18.19 31.07
N VAL A 105 -25.18 -16.93 31.55
CA VAL A 105 -25.50 -15.74 30.75
C VAL A 105 -24.45 -14.64 30.96
N PRO A 106 -23.92 -14.00 29.90
CA PRO A 106 -22.88 -12.97 30.03
C PRO A 106 -23.39 -11.61 30.53
N LYS A 107 -24.61 -11.52 31.08
CA LYS A 107 -25.21 -10.27 31.57
C LYS A 107 -24.86 -10.05 33.05
N VAL A 108 -24.61 -8.78 33.41
CA VAL A 108 -24.40 -8.35 34.81
C VAL A 108 -25.53 -7.43 35.22
N TYR A 109 -26.09 -7.67 36.40
CA TYR A 109 -27.28 -7.00 36.89
C TYR A 109 -27.03 -6.24 38.19
N ALA A 110 -27.59 -5.04 38.30
CA ALA A 110 -27.78 -4.39 39.58
C ALA A 110 -29.05 -4.91 40.26
N VAL A 111 -29.01 -5.05 41.59
CA VAL A 111 -30.15 -5.51 42.39
C VAL A 111 -30.88 -4.32 42.99
N GLU A 112 -32.17 -4.20 42.69
CA GLU A 112 -33.09 -3.19 43.23
C GLU A 112 -34.07 -3.80 44.26
N PRO A 113 -34.75 -2.96 45.08
CA PRO A 113 -35.74 -3.43 46.05
C PRO A 113 -36.80 -4.34 45.44
N GLY A 114 -37.20 -5.36 46.18
CA GLY A 114 -38.15 -6.36 45.71
C GLY A 114 -37.50 -7.44 44.82
N GLY A 115 -36.17 -7.43 44.65
CA GLY A 115 -35.42 -8.42 43.87
C GLY A 115 -35.50 -8.19 42.36
N VAL A 116 -35.63 -6.93 41.96
CA VAL A 116 -35.61 -6.55 40.54
C VAL A 116 -34.17 -6.47 40.05
N LEU A 117 -33.88 -7.11 38.92
CA LEU A 117 -32.57 -7.11 38.28
C LEU A 117 -32.56 -6.12 37.12
N ARG A 118 -31.67 -5.13 37.19
CA ARG A 118 -31.49 -4.15 36.11
C ARG A 118 -30.21 -4.47 35.35
N TRP A 119 -30.35 -4.85 34.07
CA TRP A 119 -29.19 -5.20 33.25
C TRP A 119 -28.32 -3.95 32.99
N ILE A 120 -27.01 -4.07 33.22
CA ILE A 120 -26.02 -3.05 32.83
C ILE A 120 -25.54 -3.42 31.42
N THR A 121 -25.91 -2.60 30.44
CA THR A 121 -25.85 -2.96 29.01
C THR A 121 -24.45 -2.94 28.41
N SER A 122 -23.50 -2.24 29.03
CA SER A 122 -22.11 -2.17 28.57
C SER A 122 -21.10 -2.02 29.71
N GLU A 123 -19.83 -2.27 29.40
CA GLU A 123 -18.73 -2.07 30.34
C GLU A 123 -18.52 -0.58 30.68
N GLU A 124 -18.73 0.30 29.70
CA GLU A 124 -18.66 1.76 29.88
C GLU A 124 -19.73 2.22 30.87
N ALA A 125 -20.96 1.72 30.75
CA ALA A 125 -22.03 2.00 31.72
C ALA A 125 -21.68 1.48 33.12
N ALA A 126 -21.05 0.30 33.22
CA ALA A 126 -20.61 -0.26 34.49
C ALA A 126 -19.50 0.60 35.14
N LYS A 127 -18.51 1.06 34.36
CA LYS A 127 -17.45 1.97 34.82
C LYS A 127 -18.00 3.32 35.27
N ALA A 128 -18.96 3.87 34.54
CA ALA A 128 -19.59 5.14 34.87
C ALA A 128 -20.32 5.08 36.22
N LEU A 129 -21.06 4.00 36.48
CA LEU A 129 -21.86 3.84 37.70
C LEU A 129 -21.06 3.33 38.90
N TYR A 130 -20.12 2.42 38.69
CA TYR A 130 -19.46 1.68 39.79
C TYR A 130 -17.94 1.88 39.85
N GLY A 131 -17.37 2.67 38.94
CA GLY A 131 -15.94 2.92 38.82
C GLY A 131 -15.17 1.79 38.12
N ASN A 132 -13.86 1.98 37.94
CA ASN A 132 -13.01 1.03 37.22
C ASN A 132 -12.94 -0.37 37.87
N ASP A 133 -13.19 -0.46 39.17
CA ASP A 133 -13.20 -1.70 39.94
C ASP A 133 -14.58 -2.39 40.00
N TRP A 134 -15.53 -2.00 39.14
CA TRP A 134 -16.91 -2.54 39.15
C TRP A 134 -16.96 -4.07 39.10
N ALA A 135 -16.05 -4.72 38.37
CA ALA A 135 -15.98 -6.17 38.25
C ALA A 135 -15.76 -6.86 39.60
N LYS A 136 -15.05 -6.22 40.55
CA LYS A 136 -14.85 -6.74 41.92
C LYS A 136 -16.13 -6.71 42.77
N ARG A 137 -17.16 -5.99 42.32
CA ARG A 137 -18.48 -5.90 42.96
C ARG A 137 -19.44 -6.99 42.47
N VAL A 138 -19.08 -7.72 41.41
CA VAL A 138 -19.89 -8.81 40.84
C VAL A 138 -19.82 -10.05 41.74
N SER A 139 -20.96 -10.70 41.93
CA SER A 139 -21.10 -11.97 42.62
C SER A 139 -21.90 -12.95 41.79
N ASP A 140 -21.42 -14.19 41.70
CA ASP A 140 -22.14 -15.24 41.01
C ASP A 140 -23.31 -15.75 41.87
N VAL A 141 -24.49 -15.82 41.26
CA VAL A 141 -25.70 -16.39 41.84
C VAL A 141 -25.95 -17.73 41.13
N PRO A 142 -26.12 -18.85 41.85
CA PRO A 142 -26.52 -20.11 41.24
C PRO A 142 -27.84 -19.99 40.49
N ASP A 143 -28.00 -20.66 39.35
CA ASP A 143 -29.22 -20.62 38.53
C ASP A 143 -30.49 -20.95 39.35
N THR A 144 -30.39 -21.86 40.31
CA THR A 144 -31.49 -22.25 41.22
C THR A 144 -31.91 -21.17 42.22
N GLN A 145 -31.06 -20.17 42.47
CA GLN A 145 -31.34 -19.00 43.31
C GLN A 145 -31.71 -17.78 42.47
N PHE A 146 -31.43 -17.80 41.16
CA PHE A 146 -31.75 -16.71 40.26
C PHE A 146 -33.26 -16.57 40.01
N ILE A 147 -34.02 -17.65 40.18
CA ILE A 147 -35.49 -17.66 40.09
C ILE A 147 -36.19 -16.80 41.17
N ASP A 148 -35.48 -16.42 42.24
CA ASP A 148 -36.00 -15.54 43.29
C ASP A 148 -36.01 -14.05 42.86
N TYR A 149 -35.47 -13.76 41.67
CA TYR A 149 -35.37 -12.42 41.10
C TYR A 149 -36.27 -12.25 39.87
N VAL A 150 -36.58 -11.00 39.55
CA VAL A 150 -37.35 -10.61 38.35
C VAL A 150 -36.51 -9.66 37.51
N GLU A 151 -36.28 -9.98 36.24
CA GLU A 151 -35.59 -9.07 35.31
C GLU A 151 -36.48 -7.85 35.01
N GLY A 152 -35.95 -6.66 35.28
CA GLY A 152 -36.56 -5.37 34.95
C GLY A 152 -35.91 -4.74 33.72
N ALA A 153 -36.27 -3.48 33.43
CA ALA A 153 -35.65 -2.77 32.32
C ALA A 153 -34.13 -2.56 32.55
N PRO A 154 -33.32 -2.38 31.51
CA PRO A 154 -31.88 -2.10 31.67
C PRO A 154 -31.61 -0.76 32.39
N LEU A 155 -30.40 -0.58 32.91
CA LEU A 155 -29.93 0.73 33.39
C LEU A 155 -29.32 1.55 32.25
N ALA A 156 -29.69 2.82 32.17
CA ALA A 156 -29.00 3.81 31.33
C ALA A 156 -27.64 4.21 31.95
N SER A 157 -26.72 4.71 31.12
CA SER A 157 -25.28 4.92 31.43
C SER A 157 -24.95 5.96 32.53
N ALA A 158 -25.93 6.54 33.21
CA ALA A 158 -25.73 7.48 34.32
C ALA A 158 -26.81 7.38 35.43
N VAL A 159 -27.63 6.32 35.41
CA VAL A 159 -28.69 6.11 36.39
C VAL A 159 -28.29 5.03 37.40
N TYR A 160 -27.95 5.45 38.61
CA TYR A 160 -27.84 4.59 39.79
C TYR A 160 -29.15 3.86 40.08
N PRO A 161 -29.10 2.56 40.42
CA PRO A 161 -30.30 1.77 40.71
C PRO A 161 -30.95 2.17 42.03
N ALA A 162 -32.26 1.93 42.14
CA ALA A 162 -32.97 2.08 43.40
C ALA A 162 -32.33 1.21 44.51
N GLY A 163 -32.31 1.73 45.73
CA GLY A 163 -31.64 1.13 46.87
C GLY A 163 -30.15 1.44 46.99
N ALA A 164 -29.49 1.93 45.94
CA ALA A 164 -28.09 2.36 46.01
C ALA A 164 -27.89 3.51 46.99
N VAL A 165 -26.76 3.51 47.69
CA VAL A 165 -26.29 4.65 48.46
C VAL A 165 -25.15 5.31 47.69
N VAL A 166 -25.31 6.59 47.37
CA VAL A 166 -24.37 7.34 46.54
C VAL A 166 -23.85 8.54 47.33
N ARG A 167 -22.53 8.67 47.39
CA ARG A 167 -21.79 9.79 47.96
C ARG A 167 -21.59 10.83 46.87
N ARG A 168 -22.07 12.04 47.11
CA ARG A 168 -21.80 13.15 46.20
C ARG A 168 -20.38 13.67 46.45
N ALA A 169 -19.57 13.77 45.39
CA ALA A 169 -18.15 14.07 45.51
C ALA A 169 -17.88 15.50 46.02
N GLY A 170 -18.74 16.46 45.66
CA GLY A 170 -18.55 17.88 46.01
C GLY A 170 -18.70 18.21 47.49
N ASP A 171 -19.55 17.48 48.23
CA ASP A 171 -19.86 17.77 49.64
C ASP A 171 -19.74 16.55 50.57
N GLY A 172 -19.54 15.35 50.01
CA GLY A 172 -19.41 14.10 50.76
C GLY A 172 -20.73 13.56 51.34
N VAL A 173 -21.87 14.20 51.06
CA VAL A 173 -23.17 13.81 51.61
C VAL A 173 -23.66 12.51 50.98
N LEU A 174 -24.21 11.61 51.79
CA LEU A 174 -24.77 10.34 51.36
C LEU A 174 -26.26 10.47 51.04
N PHE A 175 -26.65 9.95 49.89
CA PHE A 175 -28.03 9.85 49.45
C PHE A 175 -28.40 8.39 49.20
N ARG A 176 -29.59 7.98 49.61
CA ARG A 176 -30.19 6.73 49.11
C ARG A 176 -31.05 7.05 47.88
N ILE A 177 -30.88 6.25 46.84
CA ILE A 177 -31.61 6.37 45.59
C ILE A 177 -32.92 5.57 45.69
N GLU A 178 -34.05 6.20 45.38
CA GLU A 178 -35.38 5.60 45.32
C GLU A 178 -35.99 5.91 43.95
N GLY A 179 -35.57 5.17 42.92
CA GLY A 179 -35.82 5.52 41.53
C GLY A 179 -35.05 6.79 41.16
N MET A 180 -35.72 7.78 40.57
CA MET A 180 -35.10 9.08 40.24
C MET A 180 -35.21 10.10 41.39
N ILE A 181 -35.38 9.64 42.63
CA ILE A 181 -35.38 10.47 43.84
C ILE A 181 -34.12 10.17 44.66
N LYS A 182 -33.44 11.22 45.12
CA LYS A 182 -32.35 11.14 46.10
C LYS A 182 -32.88 11.59 47.47
N ARG A 183 -32.75 10.74 48.48
CA ARG A 183 -33.09 11.07 49.87
C ARG A 183 -31.81 11.16 50.69
N ARG A 184 -31.56 12.30 51.34
CA ARG A 184 -30.37 12.49 52.17
C ARG A 184 -30.40 11.53 53.35
N LEU A 185 -29.27 10.87 53.63
CA LEU A 185 -29.14 9.89 54.70
C LEU A 185 -28.54 10.56 55.95
N THR A 186 -29.32 10.70 57.03
CA THR A 186 -28.78 11.20 58.30
C THR A 186 -27.87 10.18 58.98
N ALA A 187 -27.09 10.60 59.98
CA ALA A 187 -26.21 9.70 60.73
C ALA A 187 -27.01 8.60 61.45
N GLU A 188 -28.17 8.95 62.01
CA GLU A 188 -29.07 8.04 62.71
C GLU A 188 -29.70 7.03 61.73
N ALA A 189 -30.12 7.50 60.55
CA ALA A 189 -30.64 6.64 59.50
C ALA A 189 -29.58 5.68 58.95
N LYS A 190 -28.34 6.16 58.76
CA LYS A 190 -27.21 5.33 58.33
C LYS A 190 -26.98 4.16 59.29
N SER A 191 -27.02 4.43 60.59
CA SER A 191 -26.89 3.41 61.65
C SER A 191 -28.08 2.45 61.67
N ALA A 192 -29.31 2.97 61.69
CA ALA A 192 -30.55 2.16 61.75
C ALA A 192 -30.70 1.23 60.53
N LEU A 193 -30.37 1.73 59.33
CA LEU A 193 -30.44 0.98 58.07
C LEU A 193 -29.20 0.09 57.83
N ARG A 194 -28.23 0.03 58.76
CA ARG A 194 -27.00 -0.76 58.63
C ARG A 194 -26.27 -0.47 57.30
N ILE A 195 -26.23 0.80 56.89
CA ILE A 195 -25.53 1.20 55.66
C ILE A 195 -24.02 1.20 55.93
N ARG A 196 -23.28 0.47 55.10
CA ARG A 196 -21.81 0.39 55.17
C ARG A 196 -21.18 1.17 54.03
N ASP A 197 -20.13 1.92 54.36
CA ASP A 197 -19.42 2.78 53.39
C ASP A 197 -18.77 1.96 52.27
N GLU A 198 -18.40 0.70 52.51
CA GLU A 198 -17.80 -0.19 51.50
C GLU A 198 -18.70 -0.42 50.28
N PHE A 199 -20.02 -0.29 50.44
CA PHE A 199 -20.98 -0.45 49.35
C PHE A 199 -21.38 0.88 48.71
N ALA A 200 -21.12 2.01 49.36
CA ALA A 200 -21.47 3.31 48.82
C ALA A 200 -20.74 3.55 47.48
N LEU A 201 -21.49 4.11 46.54
CA LEU A 201 -20.98 4.56 45.24
C LEU A 201 -20.58 6.04 45.35
N SER A 202 -19.90 6.56 44.34
CA SER A 202 -19.50 7.97 44.28
C SER A 202 -19.98 8.59 42.97
N ALA A 203 -20.57 9.78 43.05
CA ALA A 203 -21.05 10.54 41.89
C ALA A 203 -20.52 11.97 41.95
N ALA A 204 -20.07 12.51 40.82
CA ALA A 204 -19.71 13.93 40.70
C ALA A 204 -20.97 14.82 40.80
N ASP A 205 -22.05 14.37 40.16
CA ASP A 205 -23.33 15.09 40.10
C ASP A 205 -24.51 14.12 40.35
N LEU A 206 -25.52 14.62 41.06
CA LEU A 206 -26.81 13.95 41.31
C LEU A 206 -27.99 14.88 41.03
N SER A 207 -27.78 15.96 40.26
CA SER A 207 -28.79 16.93 39.85
C SER A 207 -29.95 16.28 39.09
N ALA A 208 -29.68 15.20 38.36
CA ALA A 208 -30.67 14.38 37.65
C ALA A 208 -31.70 13.73 38.57
N TYR A 209 -31.42 13.59 39.87
CA TYR A 209 -32.34 13.02 40.86
C TYR A 209 -33.08 14.13 41.60
N ALA A 210 -34.39 14.03 41.72
CA ALA A 210 -35.19 14.95 42.52
C ALA A 210 -34.88 14.78 44.03
N ASP A 211 -34.87 15.87 44.79
CA ASP A 211 -34.73 15.79 46.26
C ASP A 211 -36.01 15.26 46.90
N GLY A 212 -35.89 14.15 47.62
CA GLY A 212 -36.93 13.63 48.50
C GLY A 212 -36.68 14.01 49.96
N PRO A 213 -37.65 13.74 50.87
CA PRO A 213 -37.45 13.99 52.29
C PRO A 213 -36.27 13.17 52.83
N ASP A 214 -35.56 13.73 53.80
CA ASP A 214 -34.46 13.04 54.48
C ASP A 214 -34.90 11.66 55.02
N LEU A 215 -33.99 10.69 54.96
CA LEU A 215 -34.15 9.41 55.65
C LEU A 215 -33.78 9.58 57.11
N THR A 216 -34.60 9.04 57.99
CA THR A 216 -34.46 9.08 59.45
C THR A 216 -34.40 7.66 60.02
N ALA A 217 -34.14 7.53 61.33
CA ALA A 217 -34.20 6.23 62.01
C ALA A 217 -35.61 5.60 62.03
N ALA A 218 -36.66 6.38 61.69
CA ALA A 218 -38.05 5.91 61.66
C ALA A 218 -38.44 5.22 60.35
N ASP A 219 -37.61 5.27 59.30
CA ASP A 219 -37.85 4.60 58.00
C ASP A 219 -37.60 3.07 58.09
N THR A 220 -38.23 2.41 59.07
CA THR A 220 -37.94 1.03 59.51
C THR A 220 -38.21 -0.03 58.45
N GLY A 221 -39.12 0.21 57.51
CA GLY A 221 -39.41 -0.74 56.44
C GLY A 221 -38.26 -0.94 55.45
N ILE A 222 -37.35 0.04 55.30
CA ILE A 222 -36.14 -0.11 54.47
C ILE A 222 -35.11 -1.02 55.17
N ALA A 223 -35.17 -1.14 56.50
CA ALA A 223 -34.31 -2.02 57.29
C ALA A 223 -34.81 -3.48 57.36
N ASP A 224 -36.01 -3.77 56.83
CA ASP A 224 -36.56 -5.12 56.79
C ASP A 224 -35.80 -5.98 55.77
N VAL A 225 -35.14 -7.02 56.27
CA VAL A 225 -34.32 -7.93 55.46
C VAL A 225 -35.18 -8.81 54.55
N SER A 226 -36.42 -9.10 54.96
CA SER A 226 -37.37 -9.86 54.14
C SER A 226 -37.95 -9.05 52.98
N GLU A 227 -37.76 -7.73 52.98
CA GLU A 227 -38.32 -6.76 52.03
C GLU A 227 -39.86 -6.83 51.93
N LYS A 228 -40.56 -7.35 52.96
CA LYS A 228 -42.02 -7.47 52.98
C LYS A 228 -42.72 -6.28 53.64
N ASN A 229 -42.03 -5.57 54.53
CA ASN A 229 -42.54 -4.40 55.25
C ASN A 229 -41.92 -3.08 54.77
N ALA A 230 -41.17 -3.10 53.67
CA ALA A 230 -40.77 -1.85 53.02
C ALA A 230 -42.03 -1.04 52.71
N PRO A 231 -42.12 0.25 53.10
CA PRO A 231 -43.26 1.06 52.71
C PRO A 231 -43.40 0.93 51.21
N SER A 232 -44.60 0.61 50.74
CA SER A 232 -44.98 0.80 49.36
C SER A 232 -44.95 2.30 49.12
N SER A 233 -43.76 2.88 48.93
CA SER A 233 -43.67 4.21 48.37
C SER A 233 -44.24 4.05 46.97
N VAL A 234 -45.47 4.51 46.81
CA VAL A 234 -45.99 4.87 45.51
C VAL A 234 -45.10 6.02 45.09
N THR A 235 -43.97 5.72 44.44
CA THR A 235 -43.15 6.74 43.83
C THR A 235 -44.05 7.40 42.79
N PRO A 236 -44.42 8.68 42.96
CA PRO A 236 -45.15 9.38 41.92
C PRO A 236 -44.31 9.33 40.64
N PRO A 237 -44.94 9.33 39.45
CA PRO A 237 -44.21 9.43 38.19
C PRO A 237 -43.12 10.49 38.25
N THR A 238 -41.93 10.16 37.76
CA THR A 238 -40.85 11.11 37.58
C THR A 238 -40.71 11.41 36.10
N LEU A 239 -40.70 12.70 35.76
CA LEU A 239 -40.40 13.20 34.43
C LEU A 239 -39.02 13.83 34.45
N SER A 240 -38.23 13.61 33.41
CA SER A 240 -36.98 14.33 33.17
C SER A 240 -36.81 14.66 31.70
N LEU A 241 -36.23 15.82 31.42
CA LEU A 241 -35.90 16.24 30.06
C LEU A 241 -34.39 16.08 29.85
N GLN A 242 -34.01 15.32 28.83
CA GLN A 242 -32.65 15.16 28.37
C GLN A 242 -32.54 15.70 26.94
N THR A 243 -31.34 15.98 26.46
CA THR A 243 -31.09 16.40 25.07
C THR A 243 -29.94 15.56 24.51
N PRO A 244 -30.17 14.78 23.45
CA PRO A 244 -29.14 13.89 22.89
C PRO A 244 -28.06 14.64 22.09
N ALA A 245 -28.33 15.90 21.70
CA ALA A 245 -27.42 16.71 20.89
C ALA A 245 -27.36 18.16 21.40
N THR A 246 -26.20 18.80 21.20
CA THR A 246 -25.99 20.24 21.44
C THR A 246 -26.27 21.08 20.19
N HIS A 247 -26.49 20.43 19.04
CA HIS A 247 -26.70 21.10 17.75
C HIS A 247 -27.92 20.55 17.01
N ALA A 248 -28.66 21.43 16.32
CA ALA A 248 -29.73 21.06 15.40
C ALA A 248 -29.31 21.35 13.96
N LEU A 249 -29.58 20.40 13.06
CA LEU A 249 -29.18 20.50 11.66
C LEU A 249 -30.23 21.29 10.88
N LEU A 250 -29.80 22.32 10.18
CA LEU A 250 -30.66 23.10 9.29
C LEU A 250 -31.22 22.23 8.16
N GLY A 251 -32.49 22.45 7.78
CA GLY A 251 -33.21 21.71 6.75
C GLY A 251 -33.61 20.28 7.14
N ASN A 252 -33.49 19.91 8.41
CA ASN A 252 -33.71 18.55 8.90
C ASN A 252 -34.73 18.49 10.03
N ASP A 253 -35.26 17.28 10.24
CA ASP A 253 -36.17 16.92 11.32
C ASP A 253 -35.40 16.49 12.60
N ASN A 254 -35.15 17.46 13.47
CA ASN A 254 -34.26 17.35 14.63
C ASN A 254 -35.00 16.82 15.87
N VAL A 255 -34.28 16.08 16.73
CA VAL A 255 -34.70 15.82 18.11
C VAL A 255 -34.18 16.96 18.97
N LEU A 256 -35.09 17.74 19.53
CA LEU A 256 -34.78 18.91 20.36
C LEU A 256 -34.84 18.60 21.86
N GLY A 257 -35.34 17.43 22.24
CA GLY A 257 -35.37 16.95 23.61
C GLY A 257 -35.97 15.56 23.73
N GLU A 258 -35.64 14.87 24.81
CA GLU A 258 -36.14 13.54 25.17
C GLU A 258 -36.82 13.66 26.53
N LEU A 259 -38.15 13.52 26.53
CA LEU A 259 -38.94 13.50 27.75
C LEU A 259 -39.05 12.06 28.23
N HIS A 260 -38.32 11.75 29.30
CA HIS A 260 -38.39 10.47 29.98
C HIS A 260 -39.50 10.51 31.03
N VAL A 261 -40.32 9.47 31.04
CA VAL A 261 -41.40 9.28 32.02
C VAL A 261 -41.20 7.93 32.68
N VAL A 262 -40.80 7.95 33.95
CA VAL A 262 -40.59 6.76 34.76
C VAL A 262 -41.66 6.70 35.83
N SER A 263 -42.36 5.58 35.95
CA SER A 263 -43.40 5.43 36.97
C SER A 263 -43.43 4.03 37.56
N GLY A 264 -43.59 3.90 38.88
CA GLY A 264 -43.77 2.61 39.55
C GLY A 264 -45.16 1.98 39.35
N LYS A 265 -46.10 2.74 38.76
CA LYS A 265 -47.47 2.31 38.44
C LYS A 265 -47.85 2.75 37.03
N PRO A 266 -48.83 2.08 36.37
CA PRO A 266 -49.24 2.51 35.05
C PRO A 266 -49.88 3.90 35.10
N VAL A 267 -49.41 4.82 34.25
CA VAL A 267 -49.94 6.19 34.14
C VAL A 267 -50.20 6.56 32.69
N VAL A 268 -51.01 7.60 32.47
CA VAL A 268 -51.29 8.17 31.16
C VAL A 268 -50.92 9.64 31.16
N ILE A 269 -50.03 10.06 30.25
CA ILE A 269 -49.78 11.49 29.99
C ILE A 269 -50.84 11.97 29.00
N ARG A 270 -51.62 12.97 29.41
CA ARG A 270 -52.70 13.54 28.59
C ARG A 270 -52.36 14.85 27.92
N LYS A 271 -51.48 15.61 28.57
CA LYS A 271 -51.15 16.96 28.18
C LYS A 271 -49.70 17.22 28.49
N VAL A 272 -49.01 17.88 27.57
CA VAL A 272 -47.64 18.39 27.78
C VAL A 272 -47.57 19.77 27.17
N ALA A 273 -47.14 20.77 27.95
CA ALA A 273 -46.82 22.10 27.43
C ALA A 273 -45.30 22.25 27.32
N VAL A 274 -44.84 22.73 26.16
CA VAL A 274 -43.42 22.95 25.88
C VAL A 274 -43.23 24.40 25.49
N LYS A 275 -42.36 25.09 26.23
CA LYS A 275 -41.86 26.41 25.88
C LYS A 275 -40.61 26.25 25.01
N ILE A 276 -40.62 26.88 23.85
CA ILE A 276 -39.46 27.03 22.96
C ILE A 276 -39.03 28.49 23.06
N GLN A 277 -37.76 28.72 23.34
CA GLN A 277 -37.20 30.07 23.51
C GLN A 277 -35.95 30.21 22.65
N ALA A 278 -35.88 31.24 21.82
CA ALA A 278 -34.65 31.64 21.16
C ALA A 278 -33.66 32.20 22.20
N THR A 279 -32.39 31.81 22.11
CA THR A 279 -31.33 32.20 23.07
C THR A 279 -30.25 33.07 22.46
N THR A 280 -30.12 33.06 21.14
CA THR A 280 -29.42 34.08 20.34
C THR A 280 -30.34 35.27 20.11
N GLY A 281 -29.80 36.46 19.88
CA GLY A 281 -30.58 37.70 19.76
C GLY A 281 -31.01 38.38 21.08
N ALA A 282 -30.78 37.77 22.24
CA ALA A 282 -31.01 38.38 23.56
C ALA A 282 -29.88 39.38 23.94
N VAL A 283 -29.74 40.46 23.16
CA VAL A 283 -28.97 41.69 23.38
C VAL A 283 -27.57 41.52 24.02
N SER A 284 -26.50 41.55 23.19
CA SER A 284 -25.34 42.44 23.40
C SER A 284 -24.37 42.47 22.21
N ALA A 285 -24.08 43.70 21.77
CA ALA A 285 -22.92 44.17 21.02
C ALA A 285 -22.83 43.94 19.49
N GLY A 286 -23.46 44.85 18.74
CA GLY A 286 -22.71 45.63 17.76
C GLY A 286 -22.63 45.15 16.30
N THR A 287 -23.50 44.27 15.83
CA THR A 287 -23.69 44.03 14.39
C THR A 287 -25.17 43.97 14.02
N SER A 288 -25.46 44.17 12.73
CA SER A 288 -26.74 44.51 12.12
C SER A 288 -27.79 43.39 12.11
N ASP A 289 -28.10 42.83 13.28
CA ASP A 289 -29.21 41.90 13.43
C ASP A 289 -30.51 42.68 13.69
N ILE A 290 -31.50 42.50 12.83
CA ILE A 290 -32.72 43.32 12.79
C ILE A 290 -33.86 42.63 13.58
N ASP A 291 -33.71 41.35 13.91
CA ASP A 291 -34.66 40.53 14.68
C ASP A 291 -34.16 40.29 16.11
N ALA A 292 -34.88 40.88 17.07
CA ALA A 292 -34.77 40.51 18.47
C ALA A 292 -35.62 39.25 18.71
N GLY A 293 -35.14 38.09 18.25
CA GLY A 293 -35.84 36.80 18.29
C GLY A 293 -35.24 35.79 17.31
N GLY A 294 -35.72 34.55 17.34
CA GLY A 294 -35.15 33.46 16.52
C GLY A 294 -36.15 32.37 16.14
N LEU A 295 -37.42 32.53 16.49
CA LEU A 295 -38.51 31.59 16.20
C LEU A 295 -39.25 31.93 14.90
N VAL A 296 -39.11 33.16 14.43
CA VAL A 296 -39.74 33.73 13.24
C VAL A 296 -38.62 34.26 12.33
N PHE A 297 -38.71 34.00 11.04
CA PHE A 297 -37.62 34.27 10.12
C PHE A 297 -37.49 35.76 9.80
N ASN A 298 -36.42 36.45 10.18
CA ASN A 298 -36.09 37.83 9.72
C ASN A 298 -37.29 38.80 9.85
N ASN A 299 -38.04 38.71 10.95
CA ASN A 299 -39.30 39.44 11.18
C ASN A 299 -40.35 39.31 10.04
N THR A 300 -40.31 38.24 9.26
CA THR A 300 -41.31 37.89 8.24
C THR A 300 -42.45 37.09 8.88
N ALA A 301 -43.61 36.97 8.23
CA ALA A 301 -44.71 36.15 8.74
C ALA A 301 -44.49 34.62 8.53
N ARG A 302 -43.25 34.12 8.76
CA ARG A 302 -42.90 32.69 8.65
C ARG A 302 -42.15 32.18 9.89
N ALA A 303 -42.58 31.07 10.47
CA ALA A 303 -41.86 30.41 11.55
C ALA A 303 -40.57 29.70 11.06
N ASN A 304 -39.53 29.68 11.88
CA ASN A 304 -38.26 29.00 11.62
C ASN A 304 -38.33 27.48 11.79
N MET A 305 -39.35 26.99 12.51
CA MET A 305 -39.57 25.57 12.76
C MET A 305 -40.96 25.12 12.30
N THR A 306 -41.03 23.89 11.82
CA THR A 306 -42.24 23.19 11.37
C THR A 306 -42.25 21.76 11.94
N ARG A 307 -43.35 21.03 11.74
CA ARG A 307 -43.54 19.65 12.24
C ARG A 307 -43.14 19.49 13.70
N ILE A 308 -43.62 20.35 14.58
CA ILE A 308 -43.27 20.28 16.01
C ILE A 308 -44.16 19.22 16.67
N ARG A 309 -43.60 18.18 17.27
CA ARG A 309 -44.37 17.10 17.92
C ARG A 309 -43.54 16.23 18.85
N PHE A 310 -44.23 15.40 19.63
CA PHE A 310 -43.63 14.26 20.31
C PHE A 310 -43.77 13.00 19.45
N VAL A 311 -42.69 12.24 19.35
CA VAL A 311 -42.63 10.94 18.68
C VAL A 311 -42.27 9.88 19.73
N ASP A 312 -42.98 8.75 19.76
CA ASP A 312 -42.61 7.63 20.64
C ASP A 312 -41.54 6.73 19.99
N ALA A 313 -41.06 5.74 20.74
CA ALA A 313 -40.04 4.79 20.24
C ALA A 313 -40.50 3.96 19.02
N ALA A 314 -41.81 3.87 18.75
CA ALA A 314 -42.37 3.18 17.59
C ALA A 314 -42.58 4.13 16.38
N GLY A 315 -42.27 5.43 16.53
CA GLY A 315 -42.45 6.43 15.49
C GLY A 315 -43.84 7.05 15.42
N ALA A 316 -44.74 6.72 16.36
CA ALA A 316 -46.08 7.31 16.40
C ALA A 316 -46.05 8.71 17.03
N GLU A 317 -47.05 9.55 16.71
CA GLU A 317 -47.18 10.93 17.22
C GLU A 317 -48.35 11.02 18.22
N PRO A 318 -48.23 10.46 19.44
CA PRO A 318 -49.38 10.21 20.34
C PRO A 318 -50.03 11.46 20.93
N LEU A 319 -49.35 12.61 20.86
CA LEU A 319 -49.84 13.91 21.35
C LEU A 319 -50.17 14.90 20.20
N GLY A 320 -50.13 14.42 18.95
CA GLY A 320 -50.35 15.25 17.76
C GLY A 320 -49.22 16.24 17.47
N ARG A 321 -49.52 17.20 16.58
CA ARG A 321 -48.57 18.23 16.14
C ARG A 321 -48.97 19.61 16.65
N GLY A 322 -47.94 20.41 16.95
CA GLY A 322 -48.03 21.81 17.24
C GLY A 322 -47.43 22.65 16.12
N GLN A 323 -47.65 23.96 16.21
CA GLN A 323 -47.15 24.92 15.24
C GLN A 323 -46.77 26.21 15.98
N LEU A 324 -45.68 26.85 15.56
CA LEU A 324 -45.36 28.21 15.98
C LEU A 324 -46.26 29.21 15.27
N GLU A 325 -46.70 30.23 15.99
CA GLU A 325 -47.34 31.38 15.40
C GLU A 325 -46.28 32.24 14.70
N ALA A 326 -46.49 32.51 13.41
CA ALA A 326 -45.58 33.28 12.59
C ALA A 326 -45.82 34.79 12.77
N VAL A 327 -45.63 35.25 14.01
CA VAL A 327 -45.98 36.58 14.50
C VAL A 327 -44.76 37.19 15.19
N ILE A 328 -44.34 38.38 14.75
CA ILE A 328 -43.08 39.02 15.19
C ILE A 328 -43.06 39.24 16.71
N GLU A 329 -44.20 39.57 17.32
CA GLU A 329 -44.30 39.76 18.78
C GLU A 329 -44.01 38.49 19.59
N LYS A 330 -43.98 37.32 18.94
CA LYS A 330 -43.72 36.00 19.52
C LYS A 330 -42.41 35.37 19.03
N ASP A 331 -41.50 36.19 18.54
CA ASP A 331 -40.24 35.74 17.95
C ASP A 331 -39.21 35.24 19.00
N GLN A 332 -39.30 35.74 20.24
CA GLN A 332 -38.38 35.35 21.31
C GLN A 332 -38.75 34.02 21.99
N GLU A 333 -40.03 33.81 22.31
CA GLU A 333 -40.49 32.59 22.98
C GLU A 333 -41.97 32.28 22.68
N GLN A 334 -42.29 30.99 22.59
CA GLN A 334 -43.65 30.49 22.44
C GLN A 334 -43.86 29.22 23.26
N THR A 335 -45.04 29.07 23.87
CA THR A 335 -45.43 27.84 24.57
C THR A 335 -46.50 27.11 23.79
N ILE A 336 -46.20 25.88 23.37
CA ILE A 336 -47.09 25.01 22.61
C ILE A 336 -47.63 23.93 23.55
N THR A 337 -48.95 23.74 23.53
CA THR A 337 -49.62 22.69 24.31
C THR A 337 -50.02 21.54 23.41
N PHE A 338 -49.56 20.34 23.76
CA PHE A 338 -49.89 19.09 23.09
C PHE A 338 -50.89 18.31 23.95
N VAL A 339 -51.90 17.72 23.31
CA VAL A 339 -52.97 16.96 23.97
C VAL A 339 -53.14 15.63 23.25
N GLY A 340 -53.19 14.54 24.02
CA GLY A 340 -53.35 13.19 23.49
C GLY A 340 -53.39 12.18 24.62
N ASN A 341 -52.96 10.94 24.36
CA ASN A 341 -52.78 9.94 25.42
C ASN A 341 -51.50 9.16 25.15
N VAL A 342 -50.55 9.23 26.10
CA VAL A 342 -49.35 8.39 26.11
C VAL A 342 -49.47 7.42 27.28
N ASN A 343 -49.54 6.13 26.98
CA ASN A 343 -49.59 5.09 28.01
C ASN A 343 -48.17 4.79 28.49
N VAL A 344 -47.93 4.91 29.79
CA VAL A 344 -46.67 4.57 30.44
C VAL A 344 -46.92 3.38 31.37
N PRO A 345 -46.47 2.18 30.99
CA PRO A 345 -46.58 1.00 31.86
C PRO A 345 -45.86 1.17 33.20
N ALA A 346 -46.20 0.34 34.18
CA ALA A 346 -45.47 0.30 35.43
C ALA A 346 -44.02 -0.17 35.21
N ASN A 347 -43.09 0.45 35.92
CA ASN A 347 -41.66 0.12 35.98
C ASN A 347 -40.93 0.22 34.63
N THR A 348 -41.47 1.00 33.69
CA THR A 348 -40.83 1.32 32.40
C THR A 348 -40.34 2.77 32.39
N ASP A 349 -39.30 3.03 31.59
CA ASP A 349 -38.92 4.36 31.16
C ASP A 349 -39.51 4.59 29.77
N ALA A 350 -40.59 5.38 29.70
CA ALA A 350 -41.20 5.76 28.43
C ALA A 350 -40.54 7.05 27.93
N VAL A 351 -39.88 6.96 26.78
CA VAL A 351 -39.20 8.08 26.14
C VAL A 351 -40.08 8.66 25.04
N LEU A 352 -40.30 9.98 25.09
CA LEU A 352 -40.93 10.75 24.03
C LEU A 352 -39.90 11.73 23.44
N TYR A 353 -39.64 11.60 22.14
CA TYR A 353 -38.73 12.47 21.40
C TYR A 353 -39.48 13.73 20.97
N PHE A 354 -39.18 14.87 21.58
CA PHE A 354 -39.63 16.16 21.12
C PHE A 354 -38.86 16.56 19.86
N LYS A 355 -39.54 16.58 18.72
CA LYS A 355 -38.94 16.82 17.41
C LYS A 355 -39.52 18.03 16.71
N ALA A 356 -38.68 18.72 15.94
CA ALA A 356 -39.10 19.75 14.99
C ALA A 356 -38.18 19.78 13.76
N GLU A 357 -38.75 20.13 12.62
CA GLU A 357 -38.00 20.43 11.41
C GLU A 357 -37.62 21.92 11.39
N ILE A 358 -36.34 22.23 11.19
CA ILE A 358 -35.84 23.61 11.11
C ILE A 358 -35.58 23.93 9.64
N TYR A 359 -36.07 25.06 9.14
CA TYR A 359 -35.86 25.43 7.74
C TYR A 359 -34.36 25.61 7.42
N GLY A 360 -33.96 25.25 6.19
CA GLY A 360 -32.54 25.28 5.77
C GLY A 360 -31.95 26.68 5.58
N ASP A 361 -32.81 27.70 5.50
CA ASP A 361 -32.45 29.10 5.30
C ASP A 361 -32.38 29.91 6.61
N VAL A 362 -32.66 29.29 7.76
CA VAL A 362 -32.41 29.89 9.08
C VAL A 362 -30.91 30.15 9.22
N PRO A 363 -30.49 31.31 9.79
CA PRO A 363 -29.08 31.59 10.04
C PRO A 363 -28.40 30.47 10.85
N PRO A 364 -27.16 30.07 10.50
CA PRO A 364 -26.38 29.19 11.36
C PRO A 364 -26.08 29.88 12.70
N ASP A 365 -25.83 29.09 13.73
CA ASP A 365 -25.56 29.48 15.12
C ASP A 365 -26.78 29.99 15.92
N GLU A 366 -27.99 29.95 15.35
CA GLU A 366 -29.24 30.27 16.08
C GLU A 366 -29.50 29.26 17.21
N GLY A 367 -29.65 29.73 18.46
CA GLY A 367 -29.83 28.92 19.65
C GLY A 367 -31.28 28.79 20.12
N TYR A 368 -31.69 27.58 20.48
CA TYR A 368 -33.01 27.26 21.02
C TYR A 368 -32.93 26.54 22.37
N ALA A 369 -33.65 27.04 23.37
CA ALA A 369 -33.87 26.36 24.64
C ALA A 369 -35.28 25.77 24.71
N ILE A 370 -35.36 24.51 25.15
CA ILE A 370 -36.62 23.76 25.29
C ILE A 370 -36.92 23.55 26.78
N THR A 371 -38.12 23.93 27.20
CA THR A 371 -38.58 23.75 28.57
C THR A 371 -39.94 23.09 28.61
N VAL A 372 -40.07 21.94 29.29
CA VAL A 372 -41.40 21.37 29.60
C VAL A 372 -41.97 22.11 30.80
N VAL A 373 -43.11 22.78 30.60
CA VAL A 373 -43.74 23.64 31.61
C VAL A 373 -44.57 22.80 32.56
N ARG A 374 -44.17 22.75 33.84
CA ARG A 374 -44.71 21.86 34.87
C ARG A 374 -46.22 22.03 35.09
N SER A 375 -46.71 23.26 35.06
CA SER A 375 -48.13 23.58 35.24
C SER A 375 -48.99 23.17 34.04
N GLY A 376 -48.36 22.93 32.88
CA GLY A 376 -49.03 22.52 31.64
C GLY A 376 -48.99 21.03 31.35
N VAL A 377 -48.46 20.20 32.27
CA VAL A 377 -48.41 18.74 32.13
C VAL A 377 -49.50 18.07 32.96
N GLU A 378 -50.23 17.13 32.36
CA GLU A 378 -51.29 16.35 33.00
C GLU A 378 -50.94 14.86 32.99
N VAL A 379 -50.78 14.28 34.18
CA VAL A 379 -50.52 12.86 34.39
C VAL A 379 -51.72 12.25 35.12
N ILE A 380 -52.24 11.14 34.60
CA ILE A 380 -53.38 10.41 35.15
C ILE A 380 -52.93 9.04 35.64
N ASP A 381 -53.32 8.65 36.85
CA ASP A 381 -53.18 7.27 37.30
C ASP A 381 -54.11 6.36 36.48
N ALA A 382 -53.55 5.40 35.74
CA ALA A 382 -54.32 4.60 34.79
C ALA A 382 -55.30 3.62 35.46
N GLY A 383 -55.07 3.27 36.73
CA GLY A 383 -55.94 2.37 37.49
C GLY A 383 -57.17 3.08 38.07
N THR A 384 -57.02 4.36 38.44
CA THR A 384 -58.07 5.15 39.10
C THR A 384 -58.71 6.22 38.20
N GLY A 385 -58.06 6.59 37.10
CA GLY A 385 -58.50 7.65 36.19
C GLY A 385 -58.41 9.06 36.77
N LYS A 386 -57.76 9.23 37.92
CA LYS A 386 -57.61 10.53 38.60
C LYS A 386 -56.24 11.15 38.31
N PRO A 387 -56.10 12.49 38.42
CA PRO A 387 -54.80 13.15 38.35
C PRO A 387 -53.81 12.54 39.35
N ALA A 388 -52.62 12.24 38.86
CA ALA A 388 -51.48 11.79 39.65
C ALA A 388 -50.50 12.95 39.80
N ASP A 389 -50.02 13.17 41.03
CA ASP A 389 -48.84 14.02 41.23
C ASP A 389 -47.64 13.40 40.54
N PHE A 390 -46.68 14.24 40.14
CA PHE A 390 -45.44 13.80 39.51
C PHE A 390 -44.31 14.78 39.85
N PHE A 391 -43.09 14.25 39.83
CA PHE A 391 -41.86 14.97 40.13
C PHE A 391 -41.02 15.20 38.88
N PRO A 392 -40.15 16.23 38.87
CA PRO A 392 -40.02 17.30 39.88
C PRO A 392 -41.22 18.25 39.91
N ALA A 393 -41.35 19.04 40.98
CA ALA A 393 -42.38 20.08 41.12
C ALA A 393 -42.01 21.40 40.42
N ALA A 394 -41.05 21.36 39.50
CA ALA A 394 -40.51 22.51 38.77
C ALA A 394 -40.51 22.23 37.25
N ASP A 395 -40.37 23.27 36.45
CA ASP A 395 -40.19 23.16 35.00
C ASP A 395 -38.94 22.35 34.64
N LEU A 396 -39.01 21.60 33.54
CA LEU A 396 -37.89 20.80 33.05
C LEU A 396 -37.20 21.56 31.93
N ALA A 397 -36.13 22.29 32.25
CA ALA A 397 -35.33 22.99 31.26
C ALA A 397 -34.25 22.06 30.68
N GLY A 398 -34.19 21.98 29.35
CA GLY A 398 -33.09 21.36 28.62
C GLY A 398 -31.98 22.38 28.34
N PRO A 399 -30.76 21.93 28.00
CA PRO A 399 -29.70 22.83 27.54
C PRO A 399 -30.06 23.45 26.18
N THR A 400 -29.38 24.55 25.85
CA THR A 400 -29.51 25.24 24.56
C THR A 400 -28.95 24.37 23.42
N ILE A 401 -29.68 24.37 22.30
CA ILE A 401 -29.29 23.72 21.05
C ILE A 401 -29.02 24.80 20.00
N SER A 402 -27.81 24.86 19.43
CA SER A 402 -27.49 25.79 18.34
C SER A 402 -27.70 25.16 16.95
N THR A 403 -28.17 25.94 15.99
CA THR A 403 -28.32 25.47 14.61
C THR A 403 -26.98 25.43 13.92
N VAL A 404 -26.76 24.38 13.13
CA VAL A 404 -25.57 24.25 12.29
C VAL A 404 -25.97 23.74 10.92
N LYS A 405 -25.21 24.11 9.90
CA LYS A 405 -25.27 23.40 8.60
C LYS A 405 -24.48 22.10 8.72
N SER A 406 -25.08 20.95 8.40
CA SER A 406 -24.29 19.73 8.17
C SER A 406 -23.49 19.88 6.90
N ALA A 407 -22.17 20.05 6.99
CA ALA A 407 -21.31 20.21 5.83
C ALA A 407 -20.57 18.90 5.46
N PHE A 408 -20.38 18.70 4.16
CA PHE A 408 -19.44 17.76 3.59
C PHE A 408 -18.56 18.55 2.62
N GLU A 409 -17.25 18.61 2.90
CA GLU A 409 -16.33 19.47 2.16
C GLU A 409 -15.77 18.72 0.94
N VAL A 410 -15.76 19.39 -0.21
CA VAL A 410 -15.10 18.96 -1.44
C VAL A 410 -14.04 19.99 -1.79
N SER A 411 -12.79 19.58 -1.86
CA SER A 411 -11.64 20.43 -2.22
C SER A 411 -10.76 19.76 -3.28
N GLY A 412 -9.87 20.52 -3.91
CA GLY A 412 -8.99 20.00 -4.95
C GLY A 412 -8.02 18.96 -4.42
N GLY A 413 -7.79 17.88 -5.17
CA GLY A 413 -6.87 16.80 -4.78
C GLY A 413 -5.42 17.00 -5.25
N GLY A 414 -5.13 18.11 -5.97
CA GLY A 414 -3.78 18.51 -6.40
C GLY A 414 -3.06 17.55 -7.36
N THR A 415 -3.72 16.52 -7.88
CA THR A 415 -3.11 15.43 -8.67
C THR A 415 -3.99 15.16 -9.89
N PRO A 416 -3.42 14.93 -11.10
CA PRO A 416 -2.06 14.47 -11.37
C PRO A 416 -1.00 15.55 -11.64
N GLY A 417 -1.25 16.83 -11.35
CA GLY A 417 -0.33 17.90 -11.78
C GLY A 417 -0.43 18.14 -13.29
N ASN A 418 0.51 18.87 -13.89
CA ASN A 418 0.57 19.03 -15.35
C ASN A 418 1.19 17.79 -15.99
N VAL A 419 0.40 17.02 -16.75
CA VAL A 419 0.83 15.75 -17.35
C VAL A 419 0.56 15.75 -18.85
N VAL A 420 1.43 15.11 -19.63
CA VAL A 420 1.26 14.92 -21.06
C VAL A 420 0.81 13.49 -21.36
N TYR A 421 -0.28 13.35 -22.12
CA TYR A 421 -0.72 12.09 -22.70
C TYR A 421 -0.76 12.16 -24.22
N ILE A 422 -0.50 11.02 -24.85
CA ILE A 422 -0.58 10.86 -26.31
C ILE A 422 -1.94 10.27 -26.67
N LEU A 423 -2.45 10.59 -27.85
CA LEU A 423 -3.66 9.99 -28.40
C LEU A 423 -3.66 8.46 -28.24
N GLY A 424 -4.79 7.91 -27.77
CA GLY A 424 -4.95 6.48 -27.49
C GLY A 424 -4.54 6.04 -26.08
N ALA A 425 -4.03 6.93 -25.24
CA ALA A 425 -3.75 6.61 -23.84
C ALA A 425 -5.05 6.26 -23.08
N ALA A 426 -5.06 5.12 -22.39
CA ALA A 426 -6.24 4.60 -21.70
C ALA A 426 -6.13 4.69 -20.18
N ALA A 427 -7.28 4.85 -19.51
CA ALA A 427 -7.44 4.92 -18.06
C ALA A 427 -6.46 5.89 -17.37
N VAL A 428 -6.19 7.02 -18.01
CA VAL A 428 -5.26 8.03 -17.50
C VAL A 428 -5.95 8.89 -16.43
N PRO A 429 -5.29 9.22 -15.31
CA PRO A 429 -5.82 10.20 -14.36
C PRO A 429 -5.89 11.58 -15.03
N ILE A 430 -7.04 12.24 -14.86
CA ILE A 430 -7.28 13.58 -15.43
C ILE A 430 -7.48 14.62 -14.32
N SER A 431 -8.17 14.25 -13.25
CA SER A 431 -8.45 15.15 -12.13
C SER A 431 -8.61 14.38 -10.82
N SER A 432 -8.46 15.05 -9.68
CA SER A 432 -8.70 14.47 -8.37
C SER A 432 -9.36 15.45 -7.41
N PHE A 433 -10.09 14.90 -6.43
CA PHE A 433 -10.81 15.65 -5.41
C PHE A 433 -10.54 15.04 -4.04
N THR A 434 -10.49 15.89 -3.01
CA THR A 434 -10.48 15.50 -1.61
C THR A 434 -11.85 15.73 -1.02
N LEU A 435 -12.42 14.67 -0.46
CA LEU A 435 -13.72 14.66 0.21
C LEU A 435 -13.52 14.58 1.71
N LYS A 436 -14.27 15.34 2.51
CA LYS A 436 -14.14 15.32 3.96
C LYS A 436 -15.50 15.40 4.65
N ALA A 437 -15.80 14.38 5.44
CA ALA A 437 -16.92 14.38 6.35
C ALA A 437 -16.61 15.30 7.55
N THR A 438 -17.43 16.33 7.78
CA THR A 438 -17.27 17.23 8.93
C THR A 438 -18.15 16.86 10.11
N ASP A 439 -18.98 15.82 9.98
CA ASP A 439 -19.79 15.26 11.06
C ASP A 439 -19.09 14.08 11.77
N THR A 440 -19.72 13.51 12.79
CA THR A 440 -19.20 12.40 13.61
C THR A 440 -19.62 11.01 13.11
N SER A 441 -20.25 10.93 11.94
CA SER A 441 -20.77 9.70 11.34
C SER A 441 -20.06 9.36 10.02
N THR A 442 -20.23 8.13 9.54
CA THR A 442 -19.78 7.79 8.18
C THR A 442 -20.74 8.38 7.16
N ASN A 443 -20.19 9.01 6.12
CA ASN A 443 -20.93 9.60 5.02
C ASN A 443 -20.75 8.74 3.76
N TYR A 444 -21.76 8.71 2.89
CA TYR A 444 -21.83 7.91 1.68
C TYR A 444 -22.08 8.83 0.49
N VAL A 445 -21.13 8.89 -0.43
CA VAL A 445 -21.27 9.62 -1.70
C VAL A 445 -22.07 8.75 -2.66
N GLU A 446 -23.21 9.26 -3.13
CA GLU A 446 -24.18 8.54 -3.96
C GLU A 446 -24.09 8.95 -5.43
N GLN A 447 -23.80 10.23 -5.68
CA GLN A 447 -23.64 10.79 -7.01
C GLN A 447 -22.54 11.85 -7.02
N VAL A 448 -21.79 11.90 -8.12
CA VAL A 448 -20.83 12.97 -8.42
C VAL A 448 -21.03 13.39 -9.88
N THR A 449 -21.18 14.69 -10.13
CA THR A 449 -21.15 15.29 -11.46
C THR A 449 -19.83 16.03 -11.61
N VAL A 450 -19.12 15.81 -12.72
CA VAL A 450 -17.91 16.54 -13.05
C VAL A 450 -18.11 17.32 -14.35
N GLN A 451 -17.64 18.56 -14.37
CA GLN A 451 -17.58 19.42 -15.53
C GLN A 451 -16.18 19.34 -16.11
N GLY A 452 -16.10 18.93 -17.38
CA GLY A 452 -14.86 18.94 -18.12
C GLY A 452 -14.67 20.25 -18.89
N TYR A 453 -13.42 20.69 -18.98
CA TYR A 453 -13.02 21.90 -19.69
C TYR A 453 -11.95 21.59 -20.72
N LEU A 454 -11.98 22.34 -21.82
CA LEU A 454 -11.03 22.25 -22.93
C LEU A 454 -10.39 23.62 -23.17
N ASP A 455 -9.10 23.63 -23.47
CA ASP A 455 -8.32 24.77 -23.96
C ASP A 455 -7.48 24.27 -25.14
N GLU A 456 -7.89 24.65 -26.35
CA GLU A 456 -7.27 24.24 -27.63
C GLU A 456 -5.96 24.99 -27.95
N GLN A 457 -5.58 25.95 -27.09
CA GLN A 457 -4.41 26.82 -27.28
C GLN A 457 -4.40 27.63 -28.60
N GLU A 458 -5.56 27.81 -29.24
CA GLU A 458 -5.75 28.68 -30.41
C GLU A 458 -6.70 29.84 -30.06
N GLY A 459 -6.52 31.01 -30.67
CA GLY A 459 -7.47 32.13 -30.60
C GLY A 459 -7.72 32.75 -29.22
N VAL A 460 -8.63 32.17 -28.44
CA VAL A 460 -9.10 32.65 -27.13
C VAL A 460 -8.35 31.95 -26.01
N ALA A 461 -7.62 32.72 -25.21
CA ALA A 461 -6.89 32.16 -24.07
C ALA A 461 -7.86 31.72 -22.95
N GLY A 462 -7.89 30.43 -22.61
CA GLY A 462 -8.52 29.91 -21.39
C GLY A 462 -9.27 28.58 -21.56
N PHE A 463 -9.63 27.98 -20.42
CA PHE A 463 -10.42 26.75 -20.38
C PHE A 463 -11.92 27.04 -20.47
N LEU A 464 -12.60 26.34 -21.37
CA LEU A 464 -14.04 26.48 -21.63
C LEU A 464 -14.78 25.17 -21.32
N PRO A 465 -15.99 25.23 -20.72
CA PRO A 465 -16.76 24.05 -20.40
C PRO A 465 -17.25 23.36 -21.69
N GLY A 466 -16.89 22.09 -21.89
CA GLY A 466 -17.38 21.26 -22.99
C GLY A 466 -16.76 21.47 -24.38
N GLY A 467 -16.32 22.68 -24.74
CA GLY A 467 -15.64 22.95 -26.02
C GLY A 467 -15.69 24.40 -26.49
N ASP A 468 -14.99 24.62 -27.61
CA ASP A 468 -14.53 25.83 -28.32
C ASP A 468 -15.37 27.15 -28.27
N ALA A 469 -14.66 28.30 -28.29
CA ALA A 469 -15.16 29.69 -28.39
C ALA A 469 -14.80 30.44 -29.69
N ASP A 470 -14.33 29.79 -30.75
CA ASP A 470 -14.04 30.41 -32.04
C ASP A 470 -14.67 29.69 -33.26
N ASN A 471 -14.54 30.29 -34.45
CA ASN A 471 -15.36 30.01 -35.64
C ASN A 471 -14.81 28.85 -36.51
N GLY A 472 -14.14 27.86 -35.91
CA GLY A 472 -13.53 26.70 -36.56
C GLY A 472 -14.42 25.45 -36.68
N THR A 473 -13.81 24.31 -37.04
CA THR A 473 -14.43 22.99 -36.84
C THR A 473 -14.44 22.71 -35.34
N GLU A 474 -15.63 22.72 -34.75
CA GLU A 474 -15.85 22.61 -33.31
C GLU A 474 -15.17 21.38 -32.67
N THR A 475 -13.98 21.55 -32.10
CA THR A 475 -13.31 20.53 -31.30
C THR A 475 -13.90 20.57 -29.89
N ARG A 476 -14.56 19.48 -29.49
CA ARG A 476 -15.22 19.37 -28.18
C ARG A 476 -14.45 18.44 -27.26
N LEU A 477 -14.57 18.68 -25.95
CA LEU A 477 -13.93 17.84 -24.95
C LEU A 477 -14.30 16.36 -25.10
N ARG A 478 -15.56 16.06 -25.42
CA ARG A 478 -16.03 14.69 -25.66
C ARG A 478 -15.36 13.98 -26.83
N ASP A 479 -14.79 14.72 -27.78
CA ASP A 479 -14.08 14.14 -28.91
C ASP A 479 -12.67 13.73 -28.52
N ILE A 480 -12.10 14.34 -27.48
CA ILE A 480 -10.80 14.00 -26.89
C ILE A 480 -10.97 12.97 -25.76
N VAL A 481 -11.87 13.23 -24.81
CA VAL A 481 -12.18 12.38 -23.66
C VAL A 481 -13.68 12.01 -23.68
N PRO A 482 -14.09 10.96 -24.42
CA PRO A 482 -15.50 10.62 -24.59
C PRO A 482 -16.13 10.00 -23.34
N THR A 483 -15.33 9.33 -22.51
CA THR A 483 -15.80 8.60 -21.34
C THR A 483 -14.82 8.73 -20.18
N VAL A 484 -15.38 8.82 -18.97
CA VAL A 484 -14.63 8.90 -17.72
C VAL A 484 -15.13 7.89 -16.69
N TRP A 485 -14.27 7.58 -15.72
CA TRP A 485 -14.50 6.67 -14.60
C TRP A 485 -14.04 7.34 -13.31
N LEU A 486 -14.68 6.97 -12.21
CA LEU A 486 -14.36 7.45 -10.89
C LEU A 486 -13.70 6.34 -10.07
N TYR A 487 -12.51 6.63 -9.53
CA TYR A 487 -11.73 5.72 -8.71
C TYR A 487 -11.47 6.32 -7.33
N ASP A 488 -11.19 5.48 -6.33
CA ASP A 488 -10.54 5.96 -5.12
C ASP A 488 -9.02 6.13 -5.35
N ILE A 489 -8.33 6.74 -4.38
CA ILE A 489 -6.88 6.95 -4.45
C ILE A 489 -6.07 5.63 -4.43
N GLY A 490 -6.67 4.52 -3.96
CA GLY A 490 -6.08 3.18 -3.99
C GLY A 490 -6.20 2.49 -5.35
N GLY A 491 -6.89 3.10 -6.31
CA GLY A 491 -7.12 2.54 -7.65
C GLY A 491 -8.33 1.61 -7.74
N LYS A 492 -9.19 1.55 -6.72
CA LYS A 492 -10.47 0.82 -6.80
C LYS A 492 -11.45 1.62 -7.64
N LEU A 493 -12.08 0.96 -8.61
CA LEU A 493 -13.18 1.55 -9.37
C LEU A 493 -14.39 1.76 -8.46
N LEU A 494 -14.92 2.98 -8.44
CA LEU A 494 -16.11 3.36 -7.67
C LEU A 494 -17.34 3.47 -8.57
N ALA A 495 -17.20 4.13 -9.73
CA ALA A 495 -18.31 4.31 -10.68
C ALA A 495 -17.81 4.54 -12.11
N GLY A 496 -18.70 4.32 -13.08
CA GLY A 496 -18.44 4.51 -14.52
C GLY A 496 -18.57 3.21 -15.32
N PRO A 497 -18.44 3.28 -16.67
CA PRO A 497 -18.15 4.48 -17.45
C PRO A 497 -19.29 5.51 -17.43
N ALA A 498 -18.94 6.79 -17.34
CA ALA A 498 -19.84 7.92 -17.59
C ALA A 498 -19.44 8.61 -18.89
N GLY A 499 -20.40 8.80 -19.79
CA GLY A 499 -20.17 9.52 -21.05
C GLY A 499 -20.08 11.02 -20.82
N VAL A 500 -19.17 11.69 -21.53
CA VAL A 500 -19.00 13.14 -21.46
C VAL A 500 -20.01 13.82 -22.40
N GLY A 501 -20.80 14.72 -21.82
CA GLY A 501 -21.84 15.54 -22.45
C GLY A 501 -21.30 16.51 -23.52
N PHE A 502 -22.21 17.13 -24.28
CA PHE A 502 -21.83 18.15 -25.28
C PHE A 502 -21.40 19.44 -24.58
N ASP A 503 -21.91 19.63 -23.36
CA ASP A 503 -21.54 20.64 -22.37
C ASP A 503 -20.29 20.24 -21.56
N GLY A 504 -19.68 19.08 -21.81
CA GLY A 504 -18.52 18.58 -21.06
C GLY A 504 -18.86 17.92 -19.72
N LYS A 505 -20.13 17.78 -19.33
CA LYS A 505 -20.52 17.16 -18.05
C LYS A 505 -20.51 15.65 -18.11
N ALA A 506 -20.03 15.00 -17.05
CA ALA A 506 -20.18 13.56 -16.84
C ALA A 506 -20.80 13.30 -15.46
N VAL A 507 -21.85 12.49 -15.43
CA VAL A 507 -22.61 12.18 -14.21
C VAL A 507 -22.32 10.73 -13.79
N PHE A 508 -21.82 10.55 -12.58
CA PHE A 508 -21.63 9.27 -11.93
C PHE A 508 -22.75 9.03 -10.92
N SER A 509 -23.64 8.07 -11.20
CA SER A 509 -24.66 7.61 -10.25
C SER A 509 -24.23 6.30 -9.57
N ASN A 510 -24.84 5.96 -8.43
CA ASN A 510 -24.59 4.73 -7.66
C ASN A 510 -23.12 4.59 -7.21
N VAL A 511 -22.48 5.69 -6.81
CA VAL A 511 -21.07 5.69 -6.38
C VAL A 511 -20.87 4.89 -5.08
N HIS A 512 -21.80 5.02 -4.12
CA HIS A 512 -21.80 4.38 -2.79
C HIS A 512 -20.42 4.36 -2.09
N PHE A 513 -19.69 5.48 -2.14
CA PHE A 513 -18.35 5.58 -1.56
C PHE A 513 -18.41 6.09 -0.12
N ALA A 514 -17.89 5.31 0.82
CA ALA A 514 -17.91 5.65 2.24
C ALA A 514 -16.72 6.55 2.63
N VAL A 515 -17.01 7.64 3.32
CA VAL A 515 -16.04 8.59 3.90
C VAL A 515 -16.22 8.60 5.41
N ALA A 516 -15.16 8.23 6.13
CA ALA A 516 -15.18 8.13 7.59
C ALA A 516 -15.21 9.53 8.24
N PRO A 517 -15.81 9.66 9.44
CA PRO A 517 -15.92 10.94 10.14
C PRO A 517 -14.55 11.57 10.40
N GLY A 518 -14.41 12.86 10.08
CA GLY A 518 -13.17 13.63 10.23
C GLY A 518 -12.02 13.22 9.30
N ALA A 519 -12.21 12.22 8.44
CA ALA A 519 -11.19 11.75 7.50
C ALA A 519 -11.34 12.40 6.11
N GLY A 520 -10.20 12.75 5.50
CA GLY A 520 -10.13 13.10 4.09
C GLY A 520 -10.02 11.84 3.23
N ALA A 521 -10.85 11.72 2.19
CA ALA A 521 -10.83 10.61 1.23
C ALA A 521 -10.63 11.17 -0.20
N GLY A 522 -9.75 10.54 -0.97
CA GLY A 522 -9.43 10.98 -2.34
C GLY A 522 -10.27 10.29 -3.40
N LEU A 523 -10.81 11.07 -4.34
CA LEU A 523 -11.40 10.62 -5.60
C LEU A 523 -10.49 10.96 -6.78
N VAL A 524 -10.42 10.09 -7.78
CA VAL A 524 -9.66 10.30 -9.01
C VAL A 524 -10.57 10.05 -10.20
N VAL A 525 -10.70 11.06 -11.07
CA VAL A 525 -11.33 10.94 -12.38
C VAL A 525 -10.30 10.43 -13.36
N ARG A 526 -10.60 9.30 -14.00
CA ARG A 526 -9.78 8.75 -15.09
C ARG A 526 -10.57 8.76 -16.38
N GLY A 527 -9.90 8.92 -17.51
CA GLY A 527 -10.55 8.85 -18.83
C GLY A 527 -9.63 8.22 -19.86
N ASP A 528 -10.23 7.92 -21.02
CA ASP A 528 -9.49 7.47 -22.20
C ASP A 528 -9.30 8.65 -23.13
N ILE A 529 -8.07 8.85 -23.61
CA ILE A 529 -7.75 9.81 -24.65
C ILE A 529 -8.03 9.13 -25.99
N ARG A 530 -9.02 9.63 -26.73
CA ARG A 530 -9.47 9.03 -27.99
C ARG A 530 -8.36 9.07 -29.04
N LEU A 531 -8.00 7.92 -29.60
CA LEU A 531 -6.95 7.82 -30.62
C LEU A 531 -7.22 8.67 -31.88
N ALA A 532 -8.50 8.81 -32.25
CA ALA A 532 -8.93 9.52 -33.45
C ALA A 532 -9.37 10.98 -33.17
N ALA A 533 -9.05 11.54 -32.01
CA ALA A 533 -9.28 12.95 -31.75
C ALA A 533 -8.46 13.80 -32.72
N ASP A 534 -9.06 14.87 -33.26
CA ASP A 534 -8.31 15.89 -33.97
C ASP A 534 -7.89 16.96 -32.96
N LEU A 535 -6.61 17.34 -33.00
CA LEU A 535 -5.99 18.37 -32.16
C LEU A 535 -5.36 19.45 -33.06
N GLU A 536 -5.88 19.61 -34.27
CA GLU A 536 -5.37 20.52 -35.31
C GLU A 536 -3.83 20.60 -35.41
N ASN A 537 -3.23 21.75 -35.09
CA ASN A 537 -1.78 21.97 -35.14
C ASN A 537 -1.12 22.08 -33.77
N ASN A 538 -1.90 22.25 -32.69
CA ASN A 538 -1.42 22.53 -31.35
C ASN A 538 -1.83 21.45 -30.35
N PRO A 539 -1.10 21.28 -29.23
CA PRO A 539 -1.55 20.41 -28.16
C PRO A 539 -2.76 20.99 -27.40
N ASP A 540 -3.79 20.20 -27.22
CA ASP A 540 -4.95 20.60 -26.42
C ASP A 540 -4.72 20.36 -24.94
N ARG A 541 -5.38 21.12 -24.08
CA ARG A 541 -5.37 20.92 -22.64
C ARG A 541 -6.78 20.63 -22.15
N VAL A 542 -6.88 19.58 -21.33
CA VAL A 542 -8.14 19.16 -20.72
C VAL A 542 -8.04 19.23 -19.20
N ALA A 543 -9.12 19.63 -18.56
CA ALA A 543 -9.26 19.64 -17.10
C ALA A 543 -10.66 19.17 -16.72
N PHE A 544 -10.82 18.65 -15.49
CA PHE A 544 -12.13 18.32 -14.93
C PHE A 544 -12.24 18.91 -13.54
N ASP A 545 -13.42 19.43 -13.23
CA ASP A 545 -13.74 19.99 -11.92
C ASP A 545 -15.17 19.63 -11.49
N ILE A 546 -15.52 19.97 -10.26
CA ILE A 546 -16.90 20.04 -9.76
C ILE A 546 -17.26 21.52 -9.75
N GLU A 547 -18.34 21.95 -10.41
CA GLU A 547 -18.65 23.40 -10.49
C GLU A 547 -19.15 23.91 -9.15
N ASP A 548 -20.19 23.26 -8.63
CA ASP A 548 -20.78 23.55 -7.34
C ASP A 548 -21.11 22.24 -6.63
N ALA A 549 -20.31 21.89 -5.62
CA ALA A 549 -20.50 20.66 -4.88
C ALA A 549 -21.91 20.51 -4.28
N ALA A 550 -22.59 21.62 -3.96
CA ALA A 550 -23.97 21.61 -3.44
C ALA A 550 -24.98 21.03 -4.46
N ALA A 551 -24.75 21.31 -5.74
CA ALA A 551 -25.58 20.82 -6.85
C ALA A 551 -25.07 19.50 -7.43
N ASP A 552 -23.76 19.36 -7.53
CA ASP A 552 -23.09 18.32 -8.32
C ASP A 552 -22.77 17.07 -7.51
N VAL A 553 -22.73 17.13 -6.18
CA VAL A 553 -22.41 16.00 -5.30
C VAL A 553 -23.57 15.69 -4.37
N ILE A 554 -24.01 14.42 -4.36
CA ILE A 554 -25.05 13.94 -3.45
C ILE A 554 -24.40 13.04 -2.42
N VAL A 555 -24.46 13.46 -1.15
CA VAL A 555 -23.93 12.71 0.00
C VAL A 555 -25.04 12.42 0.98
N LYS A 556 -25.06 11.22 1.55
CA LYS A 556 -25.95 10.82 2.63
C LYS A 556 -25.17 10.36 3.87
N ASN A 557 -25.70 10.54 5.07
CA ASN A 557 -25.12 9.91 6.27
C ASN A 557 -25.58 8.43 6.41
N ALA A 558 -25.10 7.75 7.46
CA ALA A 558 -25.48 6.36 7.77
C ALA A 558 -26.98 6.14 7.99
N ALA A 559 -27.75 7.18 8.31
CA ALA A 559 -29.20 7.13 8.42
C ALA A 559 -29.93 7.37 7.07
N GLY A 560 -29.18 7.54 5.98
CA GLY A 560 -29.72 7.79 4.63
C GLY A 560 -30.15 9.24 4.39
N ILE A 561 -29.84 10.17 5.30
CA ILE A 561 -30.20 11.59 5.21
C ILE A 561 -29.20 12.33 4.33
N ARG A 562 -29.68 13.15 3.39
CA ARG A 562 -28.83 13.96 2.50
C ARG A 562 -28.16 15.09 3.28
N LEU A 563 -26.84 15.26 3.08
CA LEU A 563 -26.02 16.31 3.69
C LEU A 563 -25.86 17.51 2.76
N THR A 564 -25.52 18.68 3.33
CA THR A 564 -25.13 19.85 2.51
C THR A 564 -23.66 19.68 2.13
N THR A 565 -23.37 19.76 0.84
CA THR A 565 -22.01 19.69 0.30
C THR A 565 -21.48 21.10 0.03
N VAL A 566 -20.21 21.35 0.33
CA VAL A 566 -19.57 22.66 0.20
C VAL A 566 -18.28 22.51 -0.61
N GLY A 567 -18.11 23.38 -1.60
CA GLY A 567 -16.94 23.41 -2.48
C GLY A 567 -17.34 23.99 -3.84
N ILE A 568 -16.75 25.11 -4.22
CA ILE A 568 -16.99 25.76 -5.52
C ILE A 568 -15.70 25.71 -6.30
N HIS A 569 -15.75 25.18 -7.52
CA HIS A 569 -14.57 24.97 -8.37
C HIS A 569 -13.34 24.44 -7.61
N PRO A 570 -13.41 23.26 -6.95
CA PRO A 570 -12.31 22.71 -6.17
C PRO A 570 -10.96 22.66 -6.92
N ASN A 571 -10.99 22.48 -8.23
CA ASN A 571 -9.84 22.48 -9.13
C ASN A 571 -9.82 23.70 -10.07
N GLY A 572 -10.41 24.82 -9.69
CA GLY A 572 -10.24 26.12 -10.35
C GLY A 572 -11.09 26.38 -11.60
N GLY A 573 -12.00 25.47 -11.97
CA GLY A 573 -12.96 25.66 -13.06
C GLY A 573 -12.30 26.06 -14.39
N THR A 574 -12.60 27.27 -14.88
CA THR A 574 -12.03 27.84 -16.12
C THR A 574 -10.58 28.32 -15.99
N ALA A 575 -10.00 28.27 -14.80
CA ALA A 575 -8.59 28.61 -14.54
C ALA A 575 -7.93 27.50 -13.68
N PRO A 576 -7.85 26.26 -14.19
CA PRO A 576 -7.38 25.14 -13.41
C PRO A 576 -5.87 25.26 -13.10
N PRO A 577 -5.42 24.95 -11.86
CA PRO A 577 -4.01 25.02 -11.48
C PRO A 577 -3.18 23.92 -12.17
N PHE A 578 -3.83 22.85 -12.60
CA PHE A 578 -3.24 21.70 -13.28
C PHE A 578 -4.12 21.25 -14.43
N SER A 579 -3.51 20.80 -15.52
CA SER A 579 -4.23 20.28 -16.69
C SER A 579 -3.49 19.11 -17.32
N VAL A 580 -4.24 18.28 -18.03
CA VAL A 580 -3.69 17.26 -18.91
C VAL A 580 -3.47 17.88 -20.29
N THR A 581 -2.25 17.86 -20.78
CA THR A 581 -1.94 18.21 -22.17
C THR A 581 -2.02 16.96 -23.04
N VAL A 582 -2.78 17.02 -24.12
CA VAL A 582 -2.95 15.94 -25.09
C VAL A 582 -2.14 16.28 -26.35
N LYS A 583 -1.32 15.33 -26.82
CA LYS A 583 -0.51 15.50 -28.03
C LYS A 583 -0.76 14.37 -29.04
N LYS A 584 -0.59 14.68 -30.33
CA LYS A 584 -0.63 13.68 -31.42
C LYS A 584 0.51 12.66 -31.33
N THR A 585 1.68 13.09 -30.86
CA THR A 585 2.88 12.25 -30.66
C THR A 585 3.85 12.95 -29.69
N GLY A 586 4.74 12.18 -29.05
CA GLY A 586 5.85 12.73 -28.26
C GLY A 586 7.01 13.21 -29.14
N THR A 587 8.16 13.41 -28.51
CA THR A 587 9.38 13.91 -29.17
C THR A 587 10.53 12.92 -29.03
N ALA A 588 11.52 13.02 -29.92
CA ALA A 588 12.75 12.25 -29.77
C ALA A 588 13.96 13.02 -30.30
N ALA A 589 14.98 13.21 -29.46
CA ALA A 589 16.25 13.81 -29.88
C ALA A 589 17.22 12.72 -30.37
N LEU A 590 17.80 12.92 -31.56
CA LEU A 590 18.74 12.00 -32.16
C LEU A 590 20.17 12.55 -32.06
N VAL A 591 21.11 11.69 -31.71
CA VAL A 591 22.54 11.98 -31.70
C VAL A 591 23.27 10.84 -32.40
N TRP A 592 24.05 11.17 -33.42
CA TRP A 592 25.02 10.25 -33.99
C TRP A 592 26.43 10.60 -33.51
N SER A 593 27.09 9.63 -32.91
CA SER A 593 28.46 9.73 -32.41
C SER A 593 29.36 8.76 -33.17
N GLY A 594 30.13 9.29 -34.12
CA GLY A 594 31.15 8.53 -34.85
C GLY A 594 32.35 8.18 -33.97
N ASN A 595 32.90 6.99 -34.18
CA ASN A 595 34.18 6.54 -33.61
C ASN A 595 35.31 6.69 -34.63
N GLY A 596 36.55 6.57 -34.18
CA GLY A 596 37.72 6.68 -35.06
C GLY A 596 38.98 6.05 -34.50
N GLY A 597 40.03 6.09 -35.31
CA GLY A 597 41.32 5.47 -35.06
C GLY A 597 41.84 4.73 -36.29
N ASN A 598 42.83 3.87 -36.09
CA ASN A 598 43.37 3.02 -37.15
C ASN A 598 42.75 1.63 -37.07
N VAL A 599 42.39 1.06 -38.22
CA VAL A 599 41.78 -0.27 -38.30
C VAL A 599 42.38 -1.09 -39.42
N VAL A 600 42.56 -2.39 -39.21
CA VAL A 600 43.05 -3.31 -40.23
C VAL A 600 41.92 -3.70 -41.18
N ALA A 601 42.21 -3.71 -42.48
CA ALA A 601 41.33 -4.27 -43.50
C ALA A 601 40.87 -5.70 -43.15
N GLY A 602 39.69 -6.09 -43.64
CA GLY A 602 39.09 -7.41 -43.41
C GLY A 602 38.46 -7.61 -42.03
N ARG A 603 38.42 -6.56 -41.18
CA ARG A 603 37.83 -6.61 -39.84
C ARG A 603 36.50 -5.87 -39.77
N GLU A 604 35.74 -6.20 -38.73
CA GLU A 604 34.58 -5.41 -38.35
C GLU A 604 34.99 -4.32 -37.36
N VAL A 605 34.41 -3.13 -37.53
CA VAL A 605 34.71 -1.97 -36.69
C VAL A 605 33.43 -1.27 -36.26
N LEU A 606 33.39 -0.77 -35.03
CA LEU A 606 32.29 0.08 -34.57
C LEU A 606 32.43 1.45 -35.22
N LEU A 607 31.58 1.75 -36.21
CA LEU A 607 31.60 3.01 -36.94
C LEU A 607 31.05 4.15 -36.08
N GLY A 608 29.98 3.90 -35.34
CA GLY A 608 29.39 4.88 -34.45
C GLY A 608 28.17 4.36 -33.71
N THR A 609 27.61 5.20 -32.86
CA THR A 609 26.42 4.90 -32.07
C THR A 609 25.33 5.93 -32.39
N LEU A 610 24.15 5.44 -32.77
CA LEU A 610 22.93 6.24 -32.83
C LEU A 610 22.25 6.22 -31.45
N SER A 611 22.14 7.38 -30.83
CA SER A 611 21.36 7.55 -29.62
C SER A 611 20.05 8.27 -29.91
N ILE A 612 18.97 7.78 -29.30
CA ILE A 612 17.63 8.34 -29.41
C ILE A 612 17.09 8.55 -27.99
N ASP A 613 16.90 9.80 -27.57
CA ASP A 613 16.26 10.15 -26.29
C ASP A 613 14.82 10.57 -26.54
N THR A 614 13.89 9.71 -26.14
CA THR A 614 12.45 9.93 -26.34
C THR A 614 11.84 10.66 -25.14
N LYS A 615 10.79 11.44 -25.37
CA LYS A 615 9.97 12.09 -24.33
C LYS A 615 8.49 11.95 -24.62
N ASP A 616 7.69 11.86 -23.56
CA ASP A 616 6.22 11.81 -23.55
C ASP A 616 5.57 10.58 -24.19
N ASP A 617 6.26 9.86 -25.07
CA ASP A 617 5.73 8.80 -25.94
C ASP A 617 6.70 7.63 -26.08
N THR A 618 6.19 6.45 -26.41
CA THR A 618 7.01 5.30 -26.80
C THR A 618 7.08 5.21 -28.31
N PHE A 619 8.22 4.76 -28.84
CA PHE A 619 8.39 4.62 -30.28
C PHE A 619 8.92 3.24 -30.67
N SER A 620 8.78 2.90 -31.95
CA SER A 620 9.39 1.73 -32.59
C SER A 620 10.23 2.22 -33.76
N LEU A 621 11.56 2.13 -33.65
CA LEU A 621 12.47 2.40 -34.76
C LEU A 621 12.51 1.18 -35.68
N ARG A 622 12.20 1.39 -36.96
CA ARG A 622 12.08 0.30 -37.95
C ARG A 622 13.04 0.42 -39.11
N THR A 623 13.46 1.64 -39.41
CA THR A 623 14.37 1.93 -40.51
C THR A 623 15.22 3.15 -40.18
N PHE A 624 16.50 3.08 -40.47
CA PHE A 624 17.34 4.27 -40.60
C PHE A 624 18.47 4.01 -41.58
N SER A 625 19.01 5.09 -42.14
CA SER A 625 20.07 5.03 -43.12
C SER A 625 21.35 5.67 -42.58
N VAL A 626 22.50 5.13 -42.97
CA VAL A 626 23.82 5.74 -42.74
C VAL A 626 24.47 6.09 -44.07
N ARG A 627 25.35 7.09 -44.06
CA ARG A 627 25.99 7.61 -45.27
C ARG A 627 27.51 7.69 -45.13
N LEU A 628 28.21 7.30 -46.19
CA LEU A 628 29.65 7.50 -46.35
C LEU A 628 29.99 8.95 -46.75
N GLY A 629 31.02 9.50 -46.10
CA GLY A 629 31.59 10.83 -46.32
C GLY A 629 32.41 10.98 -47.61
N SER A 630 32.81 9.87 -48.22
CA SER A 630 33.43 9.75 -49.55
C SER A 630 33.03 8.43 -50.20
N ASP A 631 33.40 8.21 -51.46
CA ASP A 631 33.38 6.87 -52.03
C ASP A 631 34.50 6.07 -51.35
N ALA A 632 34.11 5.16 -50.47
CA ALA A 632 35.02 4.44 -49.60
C ALA A 632 34.88 2.92 -49.82
N PRO A 633 35.56 2.32 -50.82
CA PRO A 633 35.41 0.90 -51.15
C PRO A 633 35.82 -0.02 -49.99
N ALA A 634 36.62 0.45 -49.02
CA ALA A 634 37.03 -0.37 -47.89
C ALA A 634 35.87 -0.81 -47.00
N VAL A 635 34.71 -0.14 -46.97
CA VAL A 635 33.53 -0.62 -46.23
C VAL A 635 32.54 -1.27 -47.18
N SER A 636 32.20 -2.54 -46.93
CA SER A 636 31.28 -3.30 -47.77
C SER A 636 29.82 -3.18 -47.32
N SER A 637 29.59 -3.28 -46.01
CA SER A 637 28.27 -3.34 -45.42
C SER A 637 28.29 -2.83 -43.98
N VAL A 638 27.12 -2.53 -43.47
CA VAL A 638 26.89 -2.19 -42.06
C VAL A 638 25.93 -3.17 -41.43
N ARG A 639 26.05 -3.33 -40.11
CA ARG A 639 25.06 -4.00 -39.29
C ARG A 639 24.79 -3.23 -38.02
N ILE A 640 23.64 -3.48 -37.43
CA ILE A 640 23.35 -3.03 -36.07
C ILE A 640 23.54 -4.15 -35.06
N ASP A 641 23.93 -3.74 -33.86
CA ASP A 641 23.79 -4.52 -32.65
C ASP A 641 23.13 -3.63 -31.59
N SER A 642 22.22 -4.20 -30.82
CA SER A 642 21.59 -3.50 -29.70
C SER A 642 22.02 -4.16 -28.41
N ALA A 643 22.51 -3.38 -27.44
CA ALA A 643 23.03 -3.86 -26.15
C ALA A 643 22.00 -4.60 -25.24
N ALA A 644 20.79 -4.88 -25.74
CA ALA A 644 19.76 -5.64 -25.04
C ALA A 644 19.91 -7.15 -25.31
N ALA A 645 20.94 -7.76 -24.70
CA ALA A 645 21.26 -9.20 -24.70
C ALA A 645 21.69 -9.82 -26.06
N PRO A 646 22.65 -10.77 -26.06
CA PRO A 646 23.10 -11.43 -27.29
C PRO A 646 21.97 -12.26 -27.91
N GLY A 647 21.48 -11.84 -29.09
CA GLY A 647 20.63 -12.66 -29.97
C GLY A 647 19.34 -12.06 -30.56
N SER A 648 18.99 -10.77 -30.37
CA SER A 648 17.61 -10.33 -30.71
C SER A 648 17.41 -9.41 -31.94
N LEU A 649 18.36 -8.57 -32.34
CA LEU A 649 18.17 -7.63 -33.47
C LEU A 649 19.47 -7.44 -34.26
N SER A 650 19.62 -8.12 -35.39
CA SER A 650 20.71 -7.88 -36.36
C SER A 650 20.13 -7.57 -37.74
N ALA A 651 20.02 -6.28 -38.08
CA ALA A 651 19.83 -5.86 -39.46
C ALA A 651 21.19 -5.66 -40.13
N ARG A 652 21.32 -6.07 -41.38
CA ARG A 652 22.50 -5.85 -42.23
C ARG A 652 22.08 -5.13 -43.50
N ALA A 653 22.93 -4.24 -44.00
CA ALA A 653 22.71 -3.53 -45.25
C ALA A 653 24.04 -3.30 -45.97
N GLU A 654 24.06 -3.50 -47.29
CA GLU A 654 25.16 -3.10 -48.14
C GLU A 654 25.03 -1.62 -48.52
N PHE A 655 26.16 -1.00 -48.87
CA PHE A 655 26.14 0.36 -49.42
C PHE A 655 25.71 0.33 -50.89
N PHE A 656 24.61 0.99 -51.21
CA PHE A 656 24.22 1.31 -52.59
C PHE A 656 24.63 2.75 -52.88
N GLY A 657 25.68 2.91 -53.69
CA GLY A 657 26.39 4.19 -53.77
C GLY A 657 27.00 4.52 -52.41
N ARG A 658 26.51 5.57 -51.76
CA ARG A 658 27.05 6.07 -50.47
C ARG A 658 26.12 5.88 -49.29
N VAL A 659 24.96 5.26 -49.49
CA VAL A 659 23.95 5.07 -48.44
C VAL A 659 23.72 3.58 -48.21
N ALA A 660 23.66 3.19 -46.94
CA ALA A 660 23.19 1.88 -46.53
C ALA A 660 21.95 2.07 -45.66
N THR A 661 20.84 1.42 -46.03
CA THR A 661 19.56 1.53 -45.33
C THR A 661 19.29 0.24 -44.56
N LEU A 662 19.28 0.34 -43.24
CA LEU A 662 18.98 -0.75 -42.34
C LEU A 662 17.46 -0.85 -42.19
N THR A 663 16.89 -2.01 -42.54
CA THR A 663 15.43 -2.29 -42.48
C THR A 663 15.17 -3.68 -41.91
N GLY A 664 13.90 -4.10 -41.83
CA GLY A 664 13.53 -5.46 -41.42
C GLY A 664 13.64 -5.70 -39.91
N PHE A 665 13.67 -4.64 -39.12
CA PHE A 665 13.78 -4.69 -37.66
C PHE A 665 12.72 -3.81 -36.99
N SER A 666 12.50 -4.00 -35.69
CA SER A 666 11.62 -3.16 -34.88
C SER A 666 12.19 -3.03 -33.47
N LEU A 667 12.93 -1.94 -33.25
CA LEU A 667 13.53 -1.63 -31.95
C LEU A 667 12.56 -0.80 -31.12
N ALA A 668 12.16 -1.31 -29.96
CA ALA A 668 11.34 -0.56 -29.01
C ALA A 668 12.17 0.54 -28.33
N LEU A 669 11.63 1.76 -28.34
CA LEU A 669 12.18 2.95 -27.70
C LEU A 669 11.23 3.32 -26.55
N PRO A 670 11.59 3.00 -25.29
CA PRO A 670 10.73 3.27 -24.14
C PRO A 670 10.60 4.77 -23.89
N LYS A 671 9.41 5.18 -23.44
CA LYS A 671 9.09 6.56 -23.06
C LYS A 671 10.07 7.10 -22.02
N ASP A 672 10.44 8.37 -22.18
CA ASP A 672 11.31 9.13 -21.29
C ASP A 672 12.69 8.49 -21.06
N LYS A 673 13.16 7.71 -22.04
CA LYS A 673 14.42 6.97 -21.96
C LYS A 673 15.29 7.16 -23.20
N LYS A 674 16.59 7.24 -22.96
CA LYS A 674 17.65 7.18 -23.96
C LYS A 674 17.93 5.72 -24.34
N THR A 675 17.89 5.44 -25.64
CA THR A 675 18.28 4.15 -26.22
C THR A 675 19.48 4.34 -27.16
N GLU A 676 20.40 3.38 -27.19
CA GLU A 676 21.61 3.44 -28.01
C GLU A 676 21.67 2.23 -28.96
N VAL A 677 22.03 2.49 -30.21
CA VAL A 677 22.17 1.51 -31.29
C VAL A 677 23.59 1.61 -31.84
N SER A 678 24.37 0.53 -31.68
CA SER A 678 25.73 0.47 -32.19
C SER A 678 25.72 0.01 -33.66
N VAL A 679 26.39 0.75 -34.53
CA VAL A 679 26.50 0.44 -35.96
C VAL A 679 27.92 0.01 -36.27
N TYR A 680 28.05 -1.24 -36.69
CA TYR A 680 29.32 -1.84 -37.08
C TYR A 680 29.45 -1.86 -38.61
N GLY A 681 30.66 -1.65 -39.11
CA GLY A 681 31.01 -1.73 -40.53
C GLY A 681 31.91 -2.92 -40.79
N THR A 682 31.60 -3.71 -41.81
CA THR A 682 32.47 -4.80 -42.28
C THR A 682 33.44 -4.26 -43.33
N LEU A 683 34.73 -4.24 -42.99
CA LEU A 683 35.78 -3.81 -43.90
C LEU A 683 36.16 -4.93 -44.86
N ARG A 684 36.38 -4.58 -46.12
CA ARG A 684 36.95 -5.48 -47.13
C ARG A 684 38.39 -5.81 -46.76
N SER A 685 38.86 -7.00 -47.13
CA SER A 685 40.29 -7.32 -47.08
C SER A 685 41.04 -6.54 -48.18
N LYS A 686 42.38 -6.52 -48.07
CA LYS A 686 43.27 -5.98 -49.13
C LYS A 686 42.92 -6.56 -50.51
N ASP A 687 42.75 -7.88 -50.59
CA ASP A 687 42.49 -8.58 -51.87
C ASP A 687 41.06 -8.41 -52.37
N ALA A 688 40.12 -8.01 -51.50
CA ALA A 688 38.75 -7.66 -51.87
C ALA A 688 38.60 -6.18 -52.27
N GLY A 689 39.71 -5.44 -52.37
CA GLY A 689 39.75 -4.06 -52.89
C GLY A 689 39.75 -2.96 -51.84
N ALA A 690 40.11 -3.25 -50.58
CA ALA A 690 40.37 -2.18 -49.60
C ALA A 690 41.60 -1.34 -50.00
N VAL A 691 41.60 -0.04 -49.69
CA VAL A 691 42.71 0.87 -49.98
C VAL A 691 43.45 1.24 -48.69
N TYR A 692 44.78 1.28 -48.74
CA TYR A 692 45.63 1.68 -47.60
C TYR A 692 45.50 3.19 -47.33
N ALA A 693 45.46 3.57 -46.05
CA ALA A 693 45.24 4.92 -45.54
C ALA A 693 43.91 5.56 -46.01
N GLU A 694 42.92 4.72 -46.38
CA GLU A 694 41.60 5.19 -46.77
C GLU A 694 40.82 5.67 -45.54
N SER A 695 40.23 6.86 -45.63
CA SER A 695 39.39 7.39 -44.55
C SER A 695 37.96 6.88 -44.68
N VAL A 696 37.48 6.22 -43.63
CA VAL A 696 36.12 5.72 -43.49
C VAL A 696 35.34 6.63 -42.55
N ALA A 697 34.54 7.50 -43.15
CA ALA A 697 33.65 8.43 -42.44
C ALA A 697 32.18 8.07 -42.66
N VAL A 698 31.48 7.66 -41.61
CA VAL A 698 30.07 7.26 -41.63
C VAL A 698 29.27 8.13 -40.66
N SER A 699 28.17 8.69 -41.15
CA SER A 699 27.24 9.53 -40.38
C SER A 699 25.80 9.04 -40.56
N LEU A 700 24.88 9.53 -39.73
CA LEU A 700 23.44 9.33 -39.95
C LEU A 700 23.02 10.04 -41.26
N ALA A 701 22.36 9.32 -42.16
CA ALA A 701 21.86 9.86 -43.41
C ALA A 701 20.50 10.51 -43.21
N SER A 702 20.46 11.71 -42.63
CA SER A 702 19.22 12.41 -42.21
C SER A 702 18.21 12.74 -43.32
N THR A 703 18.59 12.56 -44.57
CA THR A 703 17.77 12.84 -45.77
C THR A 703 17.43 11.57 -46.56
N ALA A 704 17.80 10.40 -46.04
CA ALA A 704 17.49 9.10 -46.62
C ALA A 704 16.50 8.36 -45.71
N ALA A 705 15.99 7.22 -46.19
CA ALA A 705 14.93 6.47 -45.55
C ALA A 705 15.13 6.33 -44.02
N PHE A 706 14.14 6.85 -43.29
CA PHE A 706 14.02 6.75 -41.85
C PHE A 706 12.58 6.40 -41.51
N GLN A 707 12.37 5.54 -40.53
CA GLN A 707 11.03 5.24 -40.05
C GLN A 707 11.05 4.93 -38.56
N MET A 708 10.35 5.75 -37.81
CA MET A 708 9.99 5.53 -36.42
C MET A 708 8.48 5.64 -36.27
N VAL A 709 7.85 4.78 -35.47
CA VAL A 709 6.39 4.75 -35.29
C VAL A 709 6.06 5.03 -33.83
N SER A 710 5.18 5.98 -33.54
CA SER A 710 4.73 6.31 -32.18
C SER A 710 3.78 5.26 -31.60
N SER A 711 3.44 5.40 -30.31
CA SER A 711 2.42 4.56 -29.66
C SER A 711 1.03 4.67 -30.31
N ALA A 712 0.69 5.85 -30.83
CA ALA A 712 -0.54 6.13 -31.57
C ALA A 712 -0.52 5.63 -33.03
N GLY A 713 0.61 5.08 -33.49
CA GLY A 713 0.76 4.59 -34.87
C GLY A 713 1.17 5.67 -35.89
N THR A 714 1.44 6.90 -35.43
CA THR A 714 1.98 7.97 -36.30
C THR A 714 3.35 7.57 -36.82
N VAL A 715 3.56 7.71 -38.12
CA VAL A 715 4.85 7.44 -38.77
C VAL A 715 5.67 8.74 -38.80
N ILE A 716 6.88 8.67 -38.27
CA ILE A 716 7.90 9.71 -38.31
C ILE A 716 8.94 9.27 -39.33
N ASP A 717 8.98 9.97 -40.46
CA ASP A 717 9.90 9.72 -41.56
C ASP A 717 11.06 10.74 -41.58
N GLU A 718 11.93 10.65 -42.60
CA GLU A 718 13.07 11.55 -42.76
C GLU A 718 12.69 13.02 -42.90
N THR A 719 11.47 13.35 -43.34
CA THR A 719 11.03 14.75 -43.51
C THR A 719 10.82 15.46 -42.17
N LYS A 720 10.64 14.69 -41.09
CA LYS A 720 10.47 15.21 -39.73
C LYS A 720 11.79 15.35 -38.98
N LEU A 721 12.86 14.71 -39.45
CA LEU A 721 14.17 14.82 -38.81
C LEU A 721 14.72 16.24 -38.91
N GLY A 722 15.29 16.75 -37.81
CA GLY A 722 15.77 18.13 -37.70
C GLY A 722 14.69 19.14 -37.33
N SER A 723 13.42 18.73 -37.20
CA SER A 723 12.36 19.57 -36.63
C SER A 723 12.58 19.81 -35.12
N ALA A 724 11.83 20.75 -34.54
CA ALA A 724 11.85 20.99 -33.10
C ALA A 724 11.45 19.75 -32.27
N ALA A 725 10.56 18.90 -32.81
CA ALA A 725 10.12 17.67 -32.15
C ALA A 725 11.08 16.49 -32.35
N PHE A 726 11.86 16.48 -33.44
CA PHE A 726 12.80 15.41 -33.76
C PHE A 726 14.19 15.94 -34.15
N PRO A 727 14.86 16.68 -33.26
CA PRO A 727 16.12 17.34 -33.59
C PRO A 727 17.24 16.30 -33.76
N ILE A 728 18.17 16.60 -34.68
CA ILE A 728 19.46 15.92 -34.74
C ILE A 728 20.47 16.82 -34.04
N SER A 729 20.67 16.57 -32.75
CA SER A 729 21.50 17.42 -31.88
C SER A 729 22.99 17.32 -32.19
N SER A 730 23.43 16.20 -32.79
CA SER A 730 24.78 16.01 -33.32
C SER A 730 24.79 14.92 -34.39
N ASN A 731 25.63 15.09 -35.40
CA ASN A 731 25.83 14.11 -36.47
C ASN A 731 27.31 13.98 -36.86
N THR A 732 28.18 13.77 -35.87
CA THR A 732 29.63 13.68 -36.08
C THR A 732 29.99 12.36 -36.76
N ALA A 733 30.49 12.42 -37.99
CA ALA A 733 30.88 11.23 -38.74
C ALA A 733 32.02 10.45 -38.04
N SER A 734 32.12 9.15 -38.33
CA SER A 734 33.28 8.34 -37.95
C SER A 734 34.57 8.88 -38.59
N SER A 735 35.72 8.50 -38.04
CA SER A 735 37.04 8.91 -38.54
C SER A 735 38.03 7.75 -38.44
N TRP A 736 37.73 6.66 -39.14
CA TRP A 736 38.61 5.49 -39.22
C TRP A 736 39.59 5.63 -40.38
N GLU A 737 40.84 5.22 -40.20
CA GLU A 737 41.83 5.07 -41.26
C GLU A 737 42.16 3.59 -41.45
N VAL A 738 42.06 3.10 -42.70
CA VAL A 738 42.26 1.68 -43.03
C VAL A 738 43.73 1.39 -43.28
N HIS A 739 44.30 0.45 -42.53
CA HIS A 739 45.67 -0.04 -42.70
C HIS A 739 45.69 -1.53 -43.07
N PHE A 740 46.84 -2.00 -43.54
CA PHE A 740 47.12 -3.42 -43.72
C PHE A 740 48.19 -3.84 -42.71
N SER A 741 48.10 -5.07 -42.21
CA SER A 741 49.20 -5.62 -41.43
C SER A 741 50.44 -5.83 -42.30
N LYS A 742 51.61 -5.83 -41.68
CA LYS A 742 52.89 -6.12 -42.33
C LYS A 742 53.69 -7.10 -41.47
N LEU A 743 54.43 -7.98 -42.14
CA LEU A 743 55.35 -8.93 -41.50
C LEU A 743 56.78 -8.69 -42.00
N THR A 744 57.70 -8.56 -41.05
CA THR A 744 59.15 -8.47 -41.30
C THR A 744 59.84 -9.68 -40.73
N VAL A 745 60.70 -10.33 -41.50
CA VAL A 745 61.52 -11.46 -41.09
C VAL A 745 62.99 -11.05 -41.14
N ALA A 746 63.75 -11.34 -40.10
CA ALA A 746 65.17 -10.96 -40.04
C ALA A 746 66.01 -12.03 -39.34
N LYS A 747 67.24 -12.25 -39.80
CA LYS A 747 68.24 -13.03 -39.05
C LYS A 747 68.59 -12.32 -37.74
N THR A 748 68.69 -13.04 -36.63
CA THR A 748 69.17 -12.44 -35.38
C THR A 748 70.70 -12.34 -35.36
N THR A 749 71.22 -11.36 -34.62
CA THR A 749 72.68 -11.16 -34.46
C THR A 749 73.36 -12.29 -33.70
N ASP A 750 72.62 -13.03 -32.87
CA ASP A 750 73.09 -14.19 -32.11
C ASP A 750 72.86 -15.53 -32.83
N SER A 751 72.43 -15.50 -34.09
CA SER A 751 72.33 -16.71 -34.90
C SER A 751 73.70 -17.40 -34.98
N PRO A 752 73.75 -18.73 -34.78
CA PRO A 752 75.02 -19.47 -34.69
C PRO A 752 75.84 -19.32 -35.97
N THR A 753 77.17 -19.22 -35.80
CA THR A 753 78.16 -19.27 -36.89
C THR A 753 78.90 -20.61 -36.93
N GLN A 754 78.78 -21.38 -35.85
CA GLN A 754 79.26 -22.75 -35.73
C GLN A 754 78.16 -23.61 -35.09
N ALA A 755 78.00 -24.83 -35.57
CA ALA A 755 77.12 -25.84 -34.98
C ALA A 755 77.93 -27.09 -34.66
N TYR A 756 77.68 -27.65 -33.49
CA TYR A 756 78.31 -28.89 -33.02
C TYR A 756 77.40 -30.06 -33.33
N ARG A 757 78.01 -31.21 -33.60
CA ARG A 757 77.31 -32.49 -33.79
C ARG A 757 76.33 -32.79 -32.66
N GLY A 758 75.08 -33.00 -33.02
CA GLY A 758 74.03 -33.41 -32.10
C GLY A 758 72.67 -33.40 -32.77
N VAL A 759 71.70 -34.00 -32.09
CA VAL A 759 70.29 -33.97 -32.50
C VAL A 759 69.74 -32.57 -32.20
N GLY A 760 69.13 -31.91 -33.20
CA GLY A 760 68.50 -30.59 -33.04
C GLY A 760 69.47 -29.41 -32.87
N ALA A 761 70.68 -29.50 -33.43
CA ALA A 761 71.70 -28.45 -33.37
C ALA A 761 71.19 -27.15 -34.01
N ASP A 762 71.30 -26.02 -33.31
CA ASP A 762 70.86 -24.71 -33.81
C ASP A 762 71.61 -24.32 -35.09
N VAL A 763 70.89 -24.08 -36.19
CA VAL A 763 71.48 -23.69 -37.48
C VAL A 763 70.96 -22.36 -38.02
N LEU A 764 69.90 -21.79 -37.47
CA LEU A 764 69.47 -20.43 -37.80
C LEU A 764 68.61 -19.89 -36.67
N ARG A 765 68.95 -18.68 -36.19
CA ARG A 765 68.03 -17.90 -35.36
C ARG A 765 67.53 -16.69 -36.14
N PHE A 766 66.23 -16.48 -36.10
CA PHE A 766 65.56 -15.42 -36.84
C PHE A 766 64.38 -14.87 -36.06
N THR A 767 64.02 -13.62 -36.30
CA THR A 767 62.83 -12.99 -35.75
C THR A 767 61.77 -12.82 -36.82
N MET A 768 60.52 -12.91 -36.41
CA MET A 768 59.38 -12.46 -37.18
C MET A 768 58.66 -11.38 -36.38
N LYS A 769 58.46 -10.22 -37.00
CA LYS A 769 57.82 -9.05 -36.40
C LYS A 769 56.56 -8.69 -37.17
N ALA A 770 55.43 -8.68 -36.47
CA ALA A 770 54.22 -8.03 -36.94
C ALA A 770 54.32 -6.53 -36.66
N GLU A 771 53.97 -5.69 -37.62
CA GLU A 771 53.90 -4.25 -37.35
C GLU A 771 52.69 -3.92 -36.44
N PRO A 772 52.68 -2.74 -35.77
CA PRO A 772 51.64 -2.37 -34.81
C PRO A 772 50.21 -2.35 -35.38
N GLU A 773 50.07 -2.20 -36.69
CA GLU A 773 48.79 -2.10 -37.38
C GLU A 773 47.93 -3.35 -37.14
N GLY A 774 48.52 -4.56 -37.08
CA GLY A 774 47.75 -5.75 -36.79
C GLY A 774 48.57 -7.02 -36.59
N ALA A 775 47.98 -7.96 -35.84
CA ALA A 775 48.53 -9.30 -35.68
C ALA A 775 48.56 -10.06 -37.02
N VAL A 776 49.50 -11.01 -37.13
CA VAL A 776 49.64 -11.88 -38.29
C VAL A 776 49.71 -13.34 -37.86
N ARG A 777 49.33 -14.25 -38.74
CA ARG A 777 49.41 -15.70 -38.59
C ARG A 777 50.30 -16.26 -39.67
N VAL A 778 51.26 -17.10 -39.30
CA VAL A 778 52.17 -17.76 -40.26
C VAL A 778 51.64 -19.16 -40.53
N LYS A 779 51.33 -19.43 -41.80
CA LYS A 779 50.80 -20.72 -42.29
C LYS A 779 51.91 -21.65 -42.78
N LYS A 780 52.90 -21.10 -43.47
CA LYS A 780 53.93 -21.90 -44.14
C LYS A 780 55.29 -21.24 -44.04
N ILE A 781 56.31 -22.02 -43.72
CA ILE A 781 57.72 -21.62 -43.76
C ILE A 781 58.50 -22.73 -44.43
N THR A 782 59.34 -22.39 -45.42
CA THR A 782 60.20 -23.36 -46.09
C THR A 782 61.66 -22.96 -45.93
N PHE A 783 62.45 -23.90 -45.41
CA PHE A 783 63.89 -23.78 -45.30
C PHE A 783 64.55 -24.53 -46.45
N LYS A 784 65.51 -23.87 -47.10
CA LYS A 784 66.40 -24.47 -48.08
C LYS A 784 67.74 -24.73 -47.41
N VAL A 785 68.18 -25.98 -47.39
CA VAL A 785 69.39 -26.40 -46.69
C VAL A 785 70.38 -27.00 -47.70
N LYS A 786 71.54 -26.35 -47.85
CA LYS A 786 72.64 -26.76 -48.72
C LYS A 786 73.82 -27.22 -47.86
N PRO A 787 74.12 -28.52 -47.81
CA PRO A 787 75.28 -28.98 -47.08
C PRO A 787 76.54 -28.89 -47.96
N GLY A 788 77.67 -28.62 -47.32
CA GLY A 788 78.96 -28.37 -47.97
C GLY A 788 79.73 -29.64 -48.32
N ASP A 789 79.18 -30.81 -47.99
CA ASP A 789 79.69 -32.15 -48.31
C ASP A 789 78.93 -32.84 -49.46
N ALA A 790 77.95 -32.16 -50.09
CA ALA A 790 77.14 -32.75 -51.16
C ALA A 790 78.01 -33.27 -52.34
N GLY A 791 77.89 -34.56 -52.65
CA GLY A 791 78.56 -35.20 -53.80
C GLY A 791 80.00 -35.70 -53.57
N ILE A 792 80.45 -35.86 -52.32
CA ILE A 792 81.73 -36.52 -52.02
C ILE A 792 81.54 -38.05 -52.06
N ALA A 793 81.77 -38.65 -53.23
CA ALA A 793 81.60 -40.10 -53.43
C ALA A 793 82.66 -40.95 -52.69
N GLY A 794 82.23 -41.97 -51.93
CA GLY A 794 83.08 -43.10 -51.52
C GLY A 794 83.29 -43.37 -50.02
N THR A 795 82.63 -42.66 -49.09
CA THR A 795 82.69 -42.97 -47.65
C THR A 795 81.34 -42.77 -46.93
N GLY A 796 80.32 -43.54 -47.31
CA GLY A 796 79.00 -43.54 -46.63
C GLY A 796 78.19 -42.25 -46.86
N ASN A 797 76.87 -42.39 -46.83
CA ASN A 797 75.90 -41.34 -47.16
C ASN A 797 76.31 -39.92 -46.75
N ASP A 798 76.18 -38.92 -47.63
CA ASP A 798 76.37 -37.51 -47.28
C ASP A 798 75.17 -36.92 -46.50
N SER A 799 75.25 -35.66 -46.08
CA SER A 799 74.24 -35.07 -45.19
C SER A 799 72.81 -35.06 -45.76
N LEU A 800 72.63 -34.97 -47.10
CA LEU A 800 71.30 -35.03 -47.72
C LEU A 800 70.75 -36.46 -47.74
N GLU A 801 71.64 -37.42 -47.94
CA GLU A 801 71.30 -38.84 -48.05
C GLU A 801 70.98 -39.45 -46.68
N ARG A 802 71.69 -39.01 -45.62
CA ARG A 802 71.43 -39.48 -44.25
C ARG A 802 70.14 -38.98 -43.65
N TRP A 803 69.73 -37.76 -43.96
CA TRP A 803 68.44 -37.23 -43.51
C TRP A 803 67.29 -37.98 -44.16
N ALA A 804 67.37 -38.24 -45.47
CA ALA A 804 66.40 -39.06 -46.18
C ALA A 804 66.24 -40.49 -45.60
N ASP A 805 67.31 -41.09 -45.08
CA ASP A 805 67.32 -42.47 -44.60
C ASP A 805 66.99 -42.65 -43.10
N LEU A 806 66.88 -41.56 -42.32
CA LEU A 806 66.84 -41.61 -40.85
C LEU A 806 65.60 -42.33 -40.27
N ASN A 807 64.44 -42.20 -40.92
CA ASN A 807 63.21 -42.93 -40.57
C ASN A 807 62.38 -43.40 -41.78
N GLY A 808 62.67 -42.89 -42.98
CA GLY A 808 61.94 -43.19 -44.22
C GLY A 808 60.55 -42.54 -44.35
N ASP A 809 60.16 -41.65 -43.41
CA ASP A 809 58.91 -40.90 -43.44
C ASP A 809 59.14 -39.44 -43.85
N PHE A 810 59.02 -39.20 -45.15
CA PHE A 810 59.22 -37.87 -45.75
C PHE A 810 58.07 -36.88 -45.48
N ASN A 811 56.99 -37.34 -44.86
CA ASN A 811 55.80 -36.54 -44.54
C ASN A 811 55.76 -36.06 -43.07
N ASP A 812 56.69 -36.52 -42.23
CA ASP A 812 56.85 -36.10 -40.83
C ASP A 812 58.31 -36.30 -40.38
N ASP A 813 59.21 -35.45 -40.87
CA ASP A 813 60.66 -35.58 -40.67
C ASP A 813 61.15 -34.83 -39.41
N ASP A 814 60.42 -35.01 -38.31
CA ASP A 814 60.65 -34.39 -36.99
C ASP A 814 61.98 -34.86 -36.35
N LEU A 815 62.52 -35.99 -36.80
CA LEU A 815 63.84 -36.46 -36.42
C LEU A 815 65.00 -35.74 -37.14
N VAL A 816 64.71 -35.05 -38.25
CA VAL A 816 65.72 -34.32 -39.04
C VAL A 816 65.80 -32.85 -38.68
N SER A 817 64.68 -32.24 -38.29
CA SER A 817 64.65 -30.81 -38.01
C SER A 817 63.66 -30.42 -36.93
N ASP A 818 64.04 -29.41 -36.15
CA ASP A 818 63.15 -28.76 -35.19
C ASP A 818 62.98 -27.29 -35.59
N LEU A 819 61.74 -26.82 -35.61
CA LEU A 819 61.46 -25.39 -35.53
C LEU A 819 60.98 -25.06 -34.13
N ALA A 820 61.66 -24.19 -33.41
CA ALA A 820 61.29 -23.86 -32.04
C ALA A 820 61.15 -22.35 -31.80
N LEU A 821 60.20 -22.00 -30.95
CA LEU A 821 60.06 -20.67 -30.38
C LEU A 821 61.04 -20.47 -29.22
N VAL A 822 61.67 -19.30 -29.16
CA VAL A 822 62.60 -18.93 -28.10
C VAL A 822 61.98 -17.80 -27.27
N CYS A 823 61.79 -18.05 -25.97
CA CYS A 823 61.34 -17.06 -25.00
C CYS A 823 62.30 -17.03 -23.80
N GLY A 824 63.21 -16.05 -23.77
CA GLY A 824 64.29 -16.02 -22.79
C GLY A 824 65.20 -17.23 -22.95
N SER A 825 65.36 -18.04 -21.89
CA SER A 825 66.11 -19.30 -21.92
C SER A 825 65.26 -20.52 -22.30
N THR A 826 63.95 -20.35 -22.51
CA THR A 826 63.02 -21.45 -22.78
C THR A 826 62.89 -21.65 -24.30
N ARG A 827 63.07 -22.89 -24.75
CA ARG A 827 62.85 -23.35 -26.12
C ARG A 827 61.59 -24.23 -26.16
N THR A 828 60.68 -23.96 -27.08
CA THR A 828 59.46 -24.75 -27.28
C THR A 828 59.35 -25.11 -28.75
N VAL A 829 59.42 -26.42 -29.07
CA VAL A 829 59.29 -26.89 -30.45
C VAL A 829 57.86 -26.68 -30.95
N ILE A 830 57.72 -26.28 -32.21
CA ILE A 830 56.46 -25.94 -32.87
C ILE A 830 56.40 -26.61 -34.24
N GLY A 831 55.17 -26.92 -34.69
CA GLY A 831 54.97 -27.48 -36.03
C GLY A 831 55.31 -28.98 -36.14
N GLU A 832 55.17 -29.72 -35.04
CA GLU A 832 55.28 -31.18 -35.00
C GLU A 832 53.91 -31.84 -34.79
N GLY A 833 53.81 -33.13 -35.13
CA GLY A 833 52.61 -33.95 -34.92
C GLY A 833 51.37 -33.40 -35.62
N SER A 834 50.19 -33.52 -35.01
CA SER A 834 48.92 -33.08 -35.65
C SER A 834 48.78 -31.55 -35.82
N SER A 835 49.76 -30.75 -35.41
CA SER A 835 49.69 -29.28 -35.44
C SER A 835 50.16 -28.68 -36.77
N ALA A 836 51.00 -29.37 -37.51
CA ALA A 836 51.50 -28.97 -38.82
C ALA A 836 51.90 -30.20 -39.63
N ARG A 837 52.06 -30.02 -40.94
CA ARG A 837 52.67 -31.01 -41.84
C ARG A 837 54.11 -30.60 -42.09
N LEU A 838 55.05 -31.45 -41.69
CA LEU A 838 56.47 -31.27 -41.95
C LEU A 838 56.85 -32.10 -43.17
N ARG A 839 57.26 -31.46 -44.28
CA ARG A 839 57.67 -32.19 -45.49
C ARG A 839 59.16 -32.01 -45.75
N TYR A 840 59.85 -33.13 -45.92
CA TYR A 840 61.21 -33.17 -46.40
C TYR A 840 61.24 -33.51 -47.90
N GLY A 841 62.11 -32.85 -48.65
CA GLY A 841 62.36 -33.21 -50.04
C GLY A 841 63.73 -32.73 -50.50
N VAL A 842 64.28 -33.39 -51.51
CA VAL A 842 65.59 -33.04 -52.08
C VAL A 842 65.40 -32.51 -53.49
N VAL A 843 66.04 -31.39 -53.81
CA VAL A 843 66.06 -30.85 -55.17
C VAL A 843 67.35 -31.26 -55.84
N LYS A 844 67.23 -32.06 -56.90
CA LYS A 844 68.33 -32.55 -57.72
C LYS A 844 68.23 -32.02 -59.13
N ASN A 845 69.29 -31.38 -59.64
CA ASN A 845 69.29 -30.74 -60.97
C ASN A 845 68.07 -29.83 -61.23
N GLY A 846 67.56 -29.17 -60.18
CA GLY A 846 66.37 -28.30 -60.26
C GLY A 846 65.02 -28.99 -60.19
N VAL A 847 64.95 -30.31 -60.03
CA VAL A 847 63.71 -31.08 -59.87
C VAL A 847 63.56 -31.49 -58.40
N LYS A 848 62.41 -31.15 -57.78
CA LYS A 848 62.08 -31.56 -56.41
C LYS A 848 61.62 -33.01 -56.38
N ASP A 849 62.33 -33.84 -55.63
CA ASP A 849 61.87 -35.15 -55.16
C ASP A 849 61.26 -34.98 -53.76
N ALA A 850 60.00 -35.36 -53.61
CA ALA A 850 59.24 -35.23 -52.36
C ALA A 850 59.25 -36.51 -51.51
N THR A 851 59.83 -37.60 -52.03
CA THR A 851 60.02 -38.86 -51.30
C THR A 851 61.42 -39.40 -51.55
N PRO A 852 62.46 -38.63 -51.19
CA PRO A 852 63.83 -38.94 -51.57
C PRO A 852 64.30 -40.26 -50.93
N GLN A 853 64.54 -41.32 -51.70
CA GLN A 853 65.09 -42.58 -51.18
C GLN A 853 66.28 -43.07 -52.01
N GLY A 854 67.37 -43.47 -51.36
CA GLY A 854 68.57 -44.00 -52.04
C GLY A 854 69.17 -43.01 -53.04
N ILE A 855 69.05 -41.72 -52.75
CA ILE A 855 69.58 -40.66 -53.59
C ILE A 855 71.10 -40.64 -53.49
N GLU A 856 71.77 -40.48 -54.63
CA GLU A 856 73.18 -40.05 -54.68
C GLU A 856 73.17 -38.54 -54.96
N SER A 857 73.54 -37.75 -53.96
CA SER A 857 73.56 -36.30 -54.01
C SER A 857 74.77 -35.81 -54.80
N ALA A 858 74.66 -34.64 -55.43
CA ALA A 858 75.73 -33.99 -56.17
C ALA A 858 75.94 -32.54 -55.70
N ALA A 859 77.12 -32.00 -55.98
CA ALA A 859 77.41 -30.60 -55.71
C ALA A 859 76.35 -29.67 -56.35
N GLY A 860 75.62 -28.93 -55.51
CA GLY A 860 74.54 -28.04 -55.94
C GLY A 860 73.13 -28.52 -55.58
N ASP A 861 72.98 -29.78 -55.17
CA ASP A 861 71.73 -30.32 -54.63
C ASP A 861 71.45 -29.74 -53.23
N TYR A 862 70.18 -29.72 -52.83
CA TYR A 862 69.75 -29.17 -51.54
C TYR A 862 68.46 -29.77 -51.02
N ALA A 863 68.29 -29.76 -49.71
CA ALA A 863 67.03 -30.12 -49.07
C ALA A 863 66.07 -28.92 -49.00
N LEU A 864 64.77 -29.22 -49.07
CA LEU A 864 63.66 -28.33 -48.75
C LEU A 864 62.92 -28.93 -47.56
N ILE A 865 62.89 -28.20 -46.46
CA ILE A 865 62.18 -28.56 -45.24
C ILE A 865 61.02 -27.58 -45.08
N GLU A 866 59.81 -28.07 -45.23
CA GLU A 866 58.59 -27.27 -45.28
C GLU A 866 57.73 -27.52 -44.04
N TYR A 867 57.50 -26.47 -43.25
CA TYR A 867 56.54 -26.47 -42.15
C TYR A 867 55.24 -25.81 -42.64
N GLU A 868 54.18 -26.60 -42.80
CA GLU A 868 52.83 -26.13 -43.17
C GLU A 868 51.87 -26.37 -42.01
N PHE A 869 51.52 -25.32 -41.25
CA PHE A 869 50.65 -25.42 -40.09
C PHE A 869 49.22 -25.79 -40.49
N GLU A 870 48.54 -26.65 -39.70
CA GLU A 870 47.14 -27.01 -39.95
C GLU A 870 46.20 -25.82 -39.66
N ASP A 871 45.00 -25.82 -40.25
CA ASP A 871 44.01 -24.75 -40.05
C ASP A 871 43.68 -24.59 -38.56
N GLY A 872 43.87 -23.38 -38.02
CA GLY A 872 43.66 -23.08 -36.60
C GLY A 872 44.90 -23.30 -35.72
N ASN A 873 45.96 -23.93 -36.25
CA ASN A 873 47.26 -24.11 -35.59
C ASN A 873 48.34 -23.17 -36.15
N GLU A 874 47.97 -22.20 -37.01
CA GLU A 874 48.92 -21.22 -37.52
C GLU A 874 49.57 -20.43 -36.39
N TYR A 875 50.85 -20.11 -36.55
CA TYR A 875 51.58 -19.39 -35.51
C TYR A 875 51.16 -17.91 -35.49
N LEU A 876 50.52 -17.47 -34.40
CA LEU A 876 50.06 -16.09 -34.20
C LEU A 876 51.18 -15.21 -33.63
N ILE A 877 51.51 -14.14 -34.35
CA ILE A 877 52.34 -13.04 -33.87
C ILE A 877 51.40 -11.87 -33.59
N GLY A 878 51.28 -11.47 -32.32
CA GLY A 878 50.45 -10.34 -31.89
C GLY A 878 50.88 -9.03 -32.56
N ALA A 879 49.96 -8.07 -32.68
CA ALA A 879 50.23 -6.76 -33.29
C ALA A 879 51.41 -6.06 -32.58
N GLY A 880 52.37 -5.55 -33.35
CA GLY A 880 53.61 -4.96 -32.81
C GLY A 880 54.57 -5.98 -32.15
N GLY A 881 54.19 -7.25 -32.09
CA GLY A 881 54.96 -8.32 -31.47
C GLY A 881 56.12 -8.75 -32.34
N THR A 882 57.24 -9.08 -31.69
CA THR A 882 58.40 -9.72 -32.31
C THR A 882 58.63 -11.05 -31.62
N GLN A 883 58.68 -12.13 -32.39
CA GLN A 883 58.93 -13.48 -31.89
C GLN A 883 60.22 -14.01 -32.48
N THR A 884 61.04 -14.65 -31.63
CA THR A 884 62.31 -15.24 -32.02
C THR A 884 62.15 -16.73 -32.20
N PHE A 885 62.63 -17.24 -33.33
CA PHE A 885 62.59 -18.64 -33.70
C PHE A 885 64.01 -19.15 -33.87
N VAL A 886 64.19 -20.43 -33.57
CA VAL A 886 65.39 -21.19 -33.87
C VAL A 886 65.02 -22.37 -34.74
N PHE A 887 65.71 -22.50 -35.86
CA PHE A 887 65.67 -23.68 -36.69
C PHE A 887 66.90 -24.53 -36.35
N GLY A 888 66.64 -25.77 -35.96
CA GLY A 888 67.64 -26.77 -35.63
C GLY A 888 67.60 -27.95 -36.60
N LEU A 889 68.73 -28.62 -36.76
CA LEU A 889 68.87 -29.80 -37.60
C LEU A 889 69.59 -30.92 -36.83
N ASP A 890 69.23 -32.18 -37.09
CA ASP A 890 70.03 -33.30 -36.61
C ASP A 890 71.33 -33.38 -37.40
N THR A 891 72.45 -33.10 -36.73
CA THR A 891 73.80 -33.14 -37.31
C THR A 891 74.62 -34.28 -36.73
N SER A 892 74.04 -35.11 -35.86
CA SER A 892 74.71 -36.19 -35.15
C SER A 892 75.36 -37.19 -36.11
N GLN A 893 74.74 -37.40 -37.27
CA GLN A 893 75.16 -38.36 -38.28
C GLN A 893 76.13 -37.82 -39.32
N PHE A 894 76.57 -36.57 -39.22
CA PHE A 894 77.51 -36.01 -40.22
C PHE A 894 78.82 -36.82 -40.18
N VAL A 895 79.72 -36.78 -41.17
CA VAL A 895 81.04 -37.44 -41.04
C VAL A 895 82.05 -36.51 -40.34
N PRO A 896 82.87 -36.93 -39.35
CA PRO A 896 83.78 -36.03 -38.63
C PRO A 896 84.69 -35.24 -39.59
N GLY A 897 84.62 -33.91 -39.56
CA GLY A 897 85.33 -32.99 -40.46
C GLY A 897 84.69 -31.59 -40.48
N SER A 898 85.41 -30.57 -40.93
CA SER A 898 84.85 -29.21 -41.07
C SER A 898 84.10 -29.05 -42.38
N TYR A 899 82.77 -29.02 -42.31
CA TYR A 899 81.88 -28.81 -43.46
C TYR A 899 81.08 -27.52 -43.28
N GLY A 900 80.69 -26.87 -44.38
CA GLY A 900 79.78 -25.73 -44.33
C GLY A 900 78.33 -26.16 -44.44
N LEU A 901 77.40 -25.40 -43.88
CA LEU A 901 75.96 -25.50 -44.13
C LEU A 901 75.46 -24.11 -44.52
N VAL A 902 74.69 -24.01 -45.61
CA VAL A 902 73.96 -22.78 -45.94
C VAL A 902 72.47 -23.04 -45.79
N VAL A 903 71.81 -22.25 -44.94
CA VAL A 903 70.37 -22.32 -44.69
C VAL A 903 69.71 -21.02 -45.15
N ASP A 904 68.70 -21.13 -46.01
CA ASP A 904 67.87 -20.02 -46.48
C ASP A 904 66.41 -20.18 -46.00
N ILE A 905 65.80 -19.13 -45.46
CA ILE A 905 64.33 -19.01 -45.42
C ILE A 905 63.88 -18.47 -46.76
N LEU A 906 63.05 -19.22 -47.49
CA LEU A 906 62.61 -18.84 -48.82
C LEU A 906 61.45 -17.83 -48.80
N ALA A 907 61.29 -17.06 -49.87
CA ALA A 907 60.21 -16.09 -50.06
C ALA A 907 59.07 -16.65 -50.95
N ASP A 908 58.10 -15.80 -51.30
CA ASP A 908 57.00 -16.06 -52.22
C ASP A 908 56.10 -17.22 -51.76
N SER A 909 55.74 -18.16 -52.64
CA SER A 909 54.88 -19.31 -52.31
C SER A 909 55.47 -20.28 -51.27
N ASN A 910 56.72 -20.06 -50.86
CA ASN A 910 57.41 -20.86 -49.85
C ASN A 910 57.29 -20.27 -48.44
N PHE A 911 56.74 -19.06 -48.31
CA PHE A 911 56.46 -18.41 -47.04
C PHE A 911 55.07 -17.78 -47.09
N ILE A 912 54.13 -18.32 -46.31
CA ILE A 912 52.72 -17.92 -46.37
C ILE A 912 52.30 -17.40 -45.00
N TRP A 913 51.75 -16.19 -44.97
CA TRP A 913 51.15 -15.59 -43.78
C TRP A 913 49.84 -14.86 -44.10
N THR A 914 49.07 -14.50 -43.07
CA THR A 914 47.84 -13.71 -43.19
C THR A 914 47.62 -12.81 -41.99
N ASP A 915 46.87 -11.74 -42.19
CA ASP A 915 46.39 -10.82 -41.16
C ASP A 915 44.94 -11.10 -40.71
N ILE A 916 44.33 -12.16 -41.26
CA ILE A 916 42.98 -12.60 -40.95
C ILE A 916 42.95 -13.24 -39.54
N PRO A 917 42.02 -12.81 -38.66
CA PRO A 917 42.01 -13.22 -37.26
C PRO A 917 41.45 -14.63 -36.98
N SER A 918 40.71 -15.29 -37.90
CA SER A 918 40.26 -16.71 -37.83
C SER A 918 39.53 -17.19 -39.10
N GLY A 919 39.44 -18.51 -39.33
CA GLY A 919 38.60 -19.15 -40.37
C GLY A 919 39.36 -19.96 -41.44
N ALA A 920 38.63 -20.71 -42.29
CA ALA A 920 39.20 -21.37 -43.47
C ALA A 920 39.44 -20.31 -44.57
N TYR A 921 40.68 -20.20 -45.05
CA TYR A 921 41.09 -19.08 -45.88
C TYR A 921 40.96 -19.42 -47.38
N PRO A 922 40.23 -18.65 -48.20
CA PRO A 922 40.44 -18.69 -49.63
C PRO A 922 41.88 -18.23 -49.92
N GLN A 923 42.68 -19.11 -50.55
CA GLN A 923 44.12 -18.96 -50.86
C GLN A 923 44.84 -17.77 -50.21
N LEU A 924 45.55 -18.05 -49.11
CA LEU A 924 46.40 -17.09 -48.40
C LEU A 924 47.39 -16.40 -49.37
N SER A 925 47.27 -15.08 -49.51
CA SER A 925 48.03 -14.26 -50.48
C SER A 925 49.21 -13.52 -49.87
N GLY A 926 49.42 -13.60 -48.55
CA GLY A 926 50.57 -13.02 -47.86
C GLY A 926 51.83 -13.80 -48.17
N THR A 927 52.34 -13.67 -49.40
CA THR A 927 53.58 -14.26 -49.89
C THR A 927 54.76 -13.29 -49.76
N GLN A 928 54.47 -12.01 -49.50
CA GLN A 928 55.46 -10.96 -49.34
C GLN A 928 55.64 -10.63 -47.87
N ALA A 929 56.78 -11.01 -47.30
CA ALA A 929 57.28 -10.51 -46.03
C ALA A 929 58.60 -9.77 -46.27
N SER A 930 58.80 -8.62 -45.63
CA SER A 930 60.03 -7.84 -45.79
C SER A 930 61.20 -8.59 -45.13
N GLY A 931 62.38 -8.56 -45.75
CA GLY A 931 63.60 -9.18 -45.22
C GLY A 931 63.82 -10.66 -45.59
N LEU A 932 62.94 -11.25 -46.40
CA LEU A 932 63.17 -12.55 -47.05
C LEU A 932 63.84 -12.38 -48.43
N PRO A 933 64.66 -13.34 -48.90
CA PRO A 933 65.10 -14.54 -48.17
C PRO A 933 66.11 -14.21 -47.06
N VAL A 934 66.11 -15.01 -45.99
CA VAL A 934 67.11 -14.92 -44.92
C VAL A 934 68.15 -16.01 -45.10
N THR A 935 69.41 -15.66 -45.33
CA THR A 935 70.51 -16.62 -45.53
C THR A 935 71.48 -16.64 -44.35
N THR A 936 71.93 -17.83 -43.95
CA THR A 936 73.05 -18.01 -43.04
C THR A 936 74.00 -19.10 -43.52
N SER A 937 75.30 -18.90 -43.28
CA SER A 937 76.34 -19.91 -43.49
C SER A 937 76.94 -20.29 -42.14
N ILE A 938 77.08 -21.58 -41.89
CA ILE A 938 77.56 -22.14 -40.63
C ILE A 938 78.66 -23.13 -40.90
N SER A 939 79.71 -23.09 -40.08
CA SER A 939 80.74 -24.12 -40.07
C SER A 939 80.37 -25.23 -39.07
N MET A 940 80.31 -26.47 -39.53
CA MET A 940 80.19 -27.66 -38.68
C MET A 940 81.54 -27.97 -38.04
N GLN A 941 81.53 -28.22 -36.72
CA GLN A 941 82.71 -28.59 -35.93
C GLN A 941 82.54 -29.98 -35.31
#